data_AF-C5E507-F1
#
_entry.id   AF-C5E507-F1
#
_cell.length_a   1.000
_cell.length_b   1.000
_cell.length_c   1.000
_cell.angle_alpha   90.00
_cell.angle_beta   90.00
_cell.angle_gamma   90.00
#
_symmetry.space_group_name_H-M   'P 1'
#
loop_
_entity.id
_entity.type
_entity.pdbx_description
1 polymer ?
#
loop_
_entity_poly.entity_id
_entity_poly.type
_entity_poly.pdbx_seq_one_letter_code
_entity_poly.pdbx_strand_id
1 'polypeptide(L)'
;MRCNQWKPEIRMHFVQVLWALWALVTAQESVPCVSRSHIERPHKPNAFNRGNVYTFSDSHTLMFYFERSLQITFDSGRNWQTVDVFGEDISWVDIDEFYKERAFVTTTSGEIHMTEDQGRSWKQLSLPQEIEDEKDCVLDTHPFNTNLLLLHCIIIPGNFELEHSPETIPDSSSFMEDIAYASADAGKSFRRISAPFEEYEATQDLEYRGTTCQFATLSKESIFDKDGIYCMHQLESRTEIQKQSSHPYGMNIGKKSFRETQPSVPKTYTMGTLFYTTDLGQSTKLFDELEGFSVKDVSILPFHVLVTTSEANEVDGAANRLWVSTGGPFKPACLPKRVAYLPQRVRKPLELDPESILLRAILEEDEGHGKFEHLLLSDSSGLNFSLIDSIAQEHAQHVMIKKLDNLEGAVWGEFIFREVHNRITELDMDETKLDKKVNWFQRIIEFIKKHILHRVPYMFFRTKGSFDNGNMYDMFSKTKGSFDNGKTWTNLKVVDPSGTHKHIFQCDIDDVENCSFQEVFSPYFDAPINEPTAGILMETGVVGKHALRLGEEDNMTFISRDGGSSWEVVFEFPVSAAFLDFGNIIVAVPESSCLKDSSVEKFFYSLDQGNNWREYYLDELTHASNIVLDGWGLNVVIGLGNGKKQPTEYTFYTVDFSEVLGGSACTDNDWEKWYLSDGKCFNGVKYSFNRRKADAQCLMRKTFEELTLNEESCEPRDIKSSI
;
A
#
# COMPACT_ATOMS: atom_id res chain seq x y z
N MET A 1 18.17 -74.88 34.14
CA MET A 1 17.92 -73.44 34.39
C MET A 1 19.26 -72.78 34.68
N ARG A 2 19.84 -72.05 33.73
CA ARG A 2 21.12 -71.34 33.86
C ARG A 2 20.83 -69.83 33.93
N CYS A 3 21.31 -69.17 34.98
CA CYS A 3 21.39 -67.71 35.05
C CYS A 3 22.57 -67.24 34.18
N ASN A 4 22.34 -66.28 33.29
CA ASN A 4 23.39 -65.49 32.64
C ASN A 4 23.37 -64.07 33.22
N GLN A 5 24.51 -63.66 33.76
CA GLN A 5 24.83 -62.27 34.10
C GLN A 5 25.06 -61.49 32.79
N TRP A 6 24.38 -60.36 32.63
CA TRP A 6 24.71 -59.34 31.64
C TRP A 6 25.24 -58.12 32.40
N LYS A 7 26.54 -57.82 32.23
CA LYS A 7 27.13 -56.53 32.61
C LYS A 7 27.07 -55.63 31.38
N PRO A 8 26.49 -54.41 31.45
CA PRO A 8 26.69 -53.43 30.40
C PRO A 8 28.06 -52.75 30.61
N GLU A 9 28.92 -52.82 29.60
CA GLU A 9 30.09 -51.94 29.50
C GLU A 9 29.59 -50.52 29.18
N ILE A 10 29.80 -49.59 30.12
CA ILE A 10 29.64 -48.16 29.87
C ILE A 10 30.85 -47.72 29.04
N ARG A 11 30.73 -47.72 27.72
CA ARG A 11 31.62 -46.94 26.85
C ARG A 11 31.16 -45.49 26.94
N MET A 12 31.91 -44.67 27.67
CA MET A 12 31.74 -43.22 27.68
C MET A 12 32.02 -42.68 26.27
N HIS A 13 30.96 -42.28 25.57
CA HIS A 13 31.02 -41.61 24.28
C HIS A 13 31.40 -40.13 24.46
N PHE A 14 32.58 -39.87 25.03
CA PHE A 14 33.08 -38.51 25.27
C PHE A 14 33.08 -37.65 23.99
N VAL A 15 33.37 -38.25 22.84
CA VAL A 15 33.37 -37.56 21.54
C VAL A 15 31.95 -37.21 21.11
N GLN A 16 30.97 -38.10 21.21
CA GLN A 16 29.58 -37.77 20.83
C GLN A 16 28.94 -36.78 21.81
N VAL A 17 29.32 -36.83 23.09
CA VAL A 17 28.91 -35.83 24.08
C VAL A 17 29.59 -34.49 23.80
N LEU A 18 30.86 -34.45 23.40
CA LEU A 18 31.53 -33.22 22.97
C LEU A 18 30.95 -32.66 21.67
N TRP A 19 30.58 -33.50 20.70
CA TRP A 19 29.88 -33.08 19.48
C TRP A 19 28.46 -32.59 19.78
N ALA A 20 27.74 -33.23 20.71
CA ALA A 20 26.43 -32.77 21.15
C ALA A 20 26.52 -31.50 21.99
N LEU A 21 27.53 -31.34 22.85
CA LEU A 21 27.79 -30.14 23.62
C LEU A 21 28.27 -29.00 22.73
N TRP A 22 29.12 -29.27 21.74
CA TRP A 22 29.54 -28.29 20.75
C TRP A 22 28.36 -27.88 19.87
N ALA A 23 27.53 -28.83 19.43
CA ALA A 23 26.27 -28.56 18.74
C ALA A 23 25.27 -27.78 19.60
N LEU A 24 25.20 -28.01 20.91
CA LEU A 24 24.37 -27.25 21.85
C LEU A 24 24.92 -25.83 22.06
N VAL A 25 26.23 -25.65 22.13
CA VAL A 25 26.89 -24.33 22.22
C VAL A 25 26.68 -23.54 20.93
N THR A 26 26.87 -24.14 19.76
CA THR A 26 26.59 -23.49 18.46
C THR A 26 25.09 -23.29 18.22
N ALA A 27 24.22 -24.15 18.77
CA ALA A 27 22.78 -23.98 18.69
C ALA A 27 22.32 -22.78 19.53
N GLN A 28 22.94 -22.56 20.70
CA GLN A 28 22.61 -21.43 21.57
C GLN A 28 23.00 -20.07 20.95
N GLU A 29 24.01 -20.02 20.07
CA GLU A 29 24.44 -18.80 19.35
C GLU A 29 23.46 -18.34 18.25
N SER A 30 22.34 -19.03 18.04
CA SER A 30 21.49 -18.79 16.87
C SER A 30 19.99 -18.83 17.14
N VAL A 31 19.59 -18.78 18.41
CA VAL A 31 18.20 -18.65 18.86
C VAL A 31 18.00 -17.21 19.38
N PRO A 32 16.98 -16.47 18.91
CA PRO A 32 16.74 -15.12 19.39
C PRO A 32 16.20 -15.11 20.83
N CYS A 33 16.38 -13.99 21.52
CA CYS A 33 15.77 -13.78 22.83
C CYS A 33 14.30 -13.38 22.66
N VAL A 34 13.39 -14.04 23.39
CA VAL A 34 11.95 -13.75 23.30
C VAL A 34 11.42 -13.36 24.67
N SER A 35 10.71 -12.24 24.72
CA SER A 35 9.98 -11.77 25.90
C SER A 35 8.51 -11.60 25.59
N ARG A 36 7.66 -11.96 26.54
CA ARG A 36 6.21 -11.90 26.42
C ARG A 36 5.65 -10.77 27.28
N SER A 37 4.70 -10.02 26.74
CA SER A 37 3.90 -9.06 27.49
C SER A 37 2.43 -9.19 27.13
N HIS A 38 1.57 -8.55 27.92
CA HIS A 38 0.13 -8.74 27.87
C HIS A 38 -0.60 -7.42 28.08
N ILE A 39 -1.62 -7.16 27.28
CA ILE A 39 -2.47 -5.98 27.41
C ILE A 39 -3.94 -6.41 27.28
N GLU A 40 -4.77 -5.96 28.21
CA GLU A 40 -6.21 -6.19 28.19
C GLU A 40 -6.94 -4.86 28.42
N ARG A 41 -8.02 -4.64 27.66
CA ARG A 41 -8.92 -3.50 27.84
C ARG A 41 -10.38 -3.95 27.78
N PRO A 42 -11.27 -3.32 28.56
CA PRO A 42 -12.70 -3.53 28.40
C PRO A 42 -13.16 -3.02 27.04
N HIS A 43 -13.97 -3.83 26.34
CA HIS A 43 -14.53 -3.46 25.04
C HIS A 43 -15.40 -2.20 25.13
N LYS A 44 -15.16 -1.24 24.24
CA LYS A 44 -16.00 -0.05 24.12
C LYS A 44 -17.03 -0.19 22.98
N PRO A 45 -18.31 0.17 23.22
CA PRO A 45 -19.31 0.20 22.15
C PRO A 45 -18.85 1.11 21.00
N ASN A 46 -19.03 0.67 19.75
CA ASN A 46 -18.64 1.40 18.55
C ASN A 46 -17.13 1.71 18.43
N ALA A 47 -16.27 1.00 19.17
CA ALA A 47 -14.86 0.86 18.82
C ALA A 47 -14.75 -0.28 17.80
N PHE A 48 -14.29 0.02 16.58
CA PHE A 48 -14.05 -1.00 15.54
C PHE A 48 -12.61 -0.92 15.04
N ASN A 49 -11.64 -1.11 15.93
CA ASN A 49 -10.23 -0.99 15.58
C ASN A 49 -9.52 -2.29 15.93
N ARG A 50 -9.10 -3.03 14.89
CA ARG A 50 -7.96 -3.95 15.03
C ARG A 50 -6.80 -3.11 15.53
N GLY A 51 -6.10 -3.58 16.56
CA GLY A 51 -5.01 -2.83 17.17
C GLY A 51 -3.90 -2.57 16.16
N ASN A 52 -3.40 -1.34 16.13
CA ASN A 52 -2.31 -0.92 15.24
C ASN A 52 -1.09 -0.55 16.09
N VAL A 53 0.08 -1.06 15.71
CA VAL A 53 1.37 -0.66 16.27
C VAL A 53 1.95 0.44 15.39
N TYR A 54 2.50 1.47 16.03
CA TYR A 54 3.23 2.55 15.40
C TYR A 54 4.63 2.61 16.01
N THR A 55 5.65 2.72 15.17
CA THR A 55 7.05 2.67 15.59
C THR A 55 7.79 3.92 15.19
N PHE A 56 8.60 4.43 16.13
CA PHE A 56 9.52 5.51 15.85
C PHE A 56 10.79 4.89 15.27
N SER A 57 11.18 5.27 14.06
CA SER A 57 12.34 4.70 13.37
C SER A 57 13.60 4.79 14.25
N ASP A 58 14.40 3.71 14.27
CA ASP A 58 15.63 3.59 15.06
C ASP A 58 15.44 3.71 16.59
N SER A 59 14.23 3.48 17.12
CA SER A 59 13.91 3.59 18.54
C SER A 59 13.41 2.29 19.19
N HIS A 60 13.52 2.21 20.53
CA HIS A 60 12.86 1.19 21.35
C HIS A 60 11.44 1.59 21.76
N THR A 61 10.97 2.76 21.29
CA THR A 61 9.65 3.28 21.59
C THR A 61 8.62 2.80 20.57
N LEU A 62 7.57 2.15 21.06
CA LEU A 62 6.43 1.73 20.23
C LEU A 62 5.15 2.28 20.86
N MET A 63 4.20 2.63 20.01
CA MET A 63 2.84 2.96 20.40
C MET A 63 1.88 1.90 19.88
N PHE A 64 0.85 1.59 20.65
CA PHE A 64 -0.18 0.63 20.27
C PHE A 64 -1.55 1.22 20.52
N TYR A 65 -2.29 1.47 19.45
CA TYR A 65 -3.63 2.03 19.48
C TYR A 65 -4.66 0.92 19.34
N PHE A 66 -5.48 0.72 20.37
CA PHE A 66 -6.60 -0.22 20.34
C PHE A 66 -7.69 0.19 21.33
N GLU A 67 -8.94 -0.18 21.07
CA GLU A 67 -10.09 0.14 21.96
C GLU A 67 -10.18 1.63 22.34
N ARG A 68 -9.89 2.52 21.37
CA ARG A 68 -9.85 4.00 21.53
C ARG A 68 -8.84 4.49 22.57
N SER A 69 -7.80 3.69 22.84
CA SER A 69 -6.75 4.03 23.79
C SER A 69 -5.37 3.79 23.21
N LEU A 70 -4.43 4.65 23.60
CA LEU A 70 -3.03 4.55 23.25
C LEU A 70 -2.25 3.92 24.40
N GLN A 71 -1.56 2.83 24.10
CA GLN A 71 -0.50 2.29 24.92
C GLN A 71 0.85 2.71 24.34
N ILE A 72 1.85 2.84 25.19
CA ILE A 72 3.23 3.12 24.79
C ILE A 72 4.18 2.23 25.57
N THR A 73 5.30 1.88 24.95
CA THR A 73 6.43 1.17 25.55
C THR A 73 7.69 1.94 25.19
N PHE A 74 8.68 1.93 26.08
CA PHE A 74 10.01 2.52 25.82
C PHE A 74 11.12 1.46 25.80
N ASP A 75 10.73 0.19 25.80
CA ASP A 75 11.60 -0.98 25.90
C ASP A 75 11.15 -2.09 24.96
N SER A 76 10.75 -1.69 23.74
CA SER A 76 10.50 -2.60 22.62
C SER A 76 9.33 -3.56 22.83
N GLY A 77 8.31 -3.17 23.61
CA GLY A 77 7.11 -3.98 23.83
C GLY A 77 7.19 -4.92 25.03
N ARG A 78 8.27 -4.84 25.82
CA ARG A 78 8.42 -5.62 27.07
C ARG A 78 7.50 -5.09 28.16
N ASN A 79 7.41 -3.77 28.32
CA ASN A 79 6.53 -3.12 29.29
C ASN A 79 5.68 -2.06 28.58
N TRP A 80 4.36 -2.28 28.59
CA TRP A 80 3.37 -1.35 28.06
C TRP A 80 2.72 -0.54 29.18
N GLN A 81 2.50 0.74 28.91
CA GLN A 81 1.78 1.65 29.79
C GLN A 81 0.73 2.42 29.01
N THR A 82 -0.36 2.77 29.66
CA THR A 82 -1.39 3.61 29.06
C THR A 82 -0.96 5.09 29.02
N VAL A 83 -1.25 5.77 27.91
CA VAL A 83 -1.10 7.22 27.77
C VAL A 83 -2.42 7.89 28.15
N ASP A 84 -2.56 8.29 29.42
CA ASP A 84 -3.80 8.89 29.98
C ASP A 84 -3.82 10.43 29.96
N VAL A 85 -2.75 11.08 29.45
CA VAL A 85 -2.59 12.54 29.54
C VAL A 85 -3.66 13.35 28.79
N PHE A 86 -4.36 12.73 27.84
CA PHE A 86 -5.42 13.36 27.04
C PHE A 86 -6.74 13.48 27.82
N GLY A 87 -6.96 12.64 28.85
CA GLY A 87 -8.18 12.67 29.65
C GLY A 87 -9.46 12.20 28.92
N GLU A 88 -9.37 11.79 27.66
CA GLU A 88 -10.49 11.28 26.86
C GLU A 88 -10.05 10.19 25.85
N ASP A 89 -10.99 9.75 25.01
CA ASP A 89 -10.77 8.71 24.02
C ASP A 89 -10.04 9.22 22.78
N ILE A 90 -9.30 8.32 22.14
CA ILE A 90 -8.50 8.64 20.96
C ILE A 90 -9.20 8.18 19.69
N SER A 91 -9.21 9.05 18.69
CA SER A 91 -9.76 8.82 17.35
C SER A 91 -8.69 8.35 16.37
N TRP A 92 -7.55 9.04 16.32
CA TRP A 92 -6.48 8.79 15.35
C TRP A 92 -5.09 8.95 15.98
N VAL A 93 -4.11 8.24 15.42
CA VAL A 93 -2.69 8.32 15.77
C VAL A 93 -1.91 8.35 14.48
N ASP A 94 -0.94 9.25 14.39
CA ASP A 94 -0.11 9.42 13.20
C ASP A 94 1.35 9.63 13.57
N ILE A 95 2.27 8.97 12.87
CA ILE A 95 3.72 9.17 13.02
C ILE A 95 4.15 10.16 11.95
N ASP A 96 4.98 11.13 12.32
CA ASP A 96 5.46 12.10 11.36
C ASP A 96 6.41 11.46 10.32
N GLU A 97 6.07 11.62 9.05
CA GLU A 97 6.83 11.08 7.91
C GLU A 97 8.28 11.60 7.85
N PHE A 98 8.52 12.85 8.25
CA PHE A 98 9.83 13.52 8.09
C PHE A 98 10.65 13.56 9.36
N TYR A 99 10.00 13.48 10.53
CA TYR A 99 10.65 13.63 11.84
C TYR A 99 10.41 12.41 12.72
N LYS A 100 11.40 11.52 12.78
CA LYS A 100 11.41 10.24 13.53
C LYS A 100 11.07 10.33 15.03
N GLU A 101 11.05 11.51 15.63
CA GLU A 101 10.72 11.72 17.05
C GLU A 101 9.30 12.26 17.29
N ARG A 102 8.59 12.61 16.21
CA ARG A 102 7.33 13.34 16.25
C ARG A 102 6.15 12.44 15.90
N ALA A 103 5.06 12.63 16.63
CA ALA A 103 3.79 11.97 16.36
C ALA A 103 2.62 12.86 16.79
N PHE A 104 1.46 12.59 16.22
CA PHE A 104 0.22 13.28 16.49
C PHE A 104 -0.85 12.30 16.99
N VAL A 105 -1.68 12.78 17.91
CA VAL A 105 -2.84 12.05 18.45
C VAL A 105 -4.04 12.98 18.38
N THR A 106 -5.10 12.52 17.74
CA THR A 106 -6.38 13.24 17.68
C THR A 106 -7.38 12.56 18.61
N THR A 107 -7.94 13.32 19.55
CA THR A 107 -8.94 12.82 20.49
C THR A 107 -10.34 12.75 19.87
N THR A 108 -11.31 12.19 20.58
CA THR A 108 -12.71 12.09 20.11
C THR A 108 -13.45 13.42 20.08
N SER A 109 -12.97 14.42 20.81
CA SER A 109 -13.48 15.80 20.75
C SER A 109 -12.94 16.59 19.56
N GLY A 110 -11.85 16.13 18.92
CA GLY A 110 -11.17 16.84 17.84
C GLY A 110 -9.85 17.52 18.27
N GLU A 111 -9.47 17.44 19.56
CA GLU A 111 -8.20 17.99 20.02
C GLU A 111 -7.00 17.24 19.41
N ILE A 112 -6.03 17.99 18.90
CA ILE A 112 -4.80 17.43 18.33
C ILE A 112 -3.65 17.66 19.32
N HIS A 113 -3.00 16.58 19.72
CA HIS A 113 -1.80 16.58 20.56
C HIS A 113 -0.59 16.15 19.75
N MET A 114 0.54 16.80 19.99
CA MET A 114 1.82 16.51 19.36
C MET A 114 2.84 16.11 20.42
N THR A 115 3.65 15.10 20.11
CA THR A 115 4.90 14.82 20.82
C THR A 115 6.08 15.10 19.89
N GLU A 116 7.20 15.56 20.43
CA GLU A 116 8.47 15.70 19.70
C GLU A 116 9.61 14.94 20.41
N ASP A 117 9.25 14.05 21.33
CA ASP A 117 10.17 13.28 22.17
C ASP A 117 9.74 11.81 22.27
N GLN A 118 9.12 11.31 21.19
CA GLN A 118 8.65 9.92 21.06
C GLN A 118 7.64 9.56 22.15
N GLY A 119 6.67 10.43 22.40
CA GLY A 119 5.55 10.17 23.31
C GLY A 119 5.90 10.27 24.81
N ARG A 120 7.09 10.78 25.17
CA ARG A 120 7.44 11.04 26.59
C ARG A 120 6.69 12.24 27.14
N SER A 121 6.43 13.24 26.30
CA SER A 121 5.59 14.39 26.60
C SER A 121 4.68 14.74 25.42
N TRP A 122 3.54 15.36 25.74
CA TRP A 122 2.49 15.70 24.79
C TRP A 122 2.07 17.15 24.99
N LYS A 123 1.93 17.88 23.89
CA LYS A 123 1.48 19.27 23.84
C LYS A 123 0.25 19.38 22.92
N GLN A 124 -0.82 19.95 23.42
CA GLN A 124 -2.01 20.26 22.63
C GLN A 124 -1.74 21.42 21.66
N LEU A 125 -2.23 21.32 20.43
CA LEU A 125 -2.21 22.39 19.43
C LEU A 125 -3.35 23.39 19.70
N SER A 126 -3.13 24.66 19.40
CA SER A 126 -4.12 25.72 19.59
C SER A 126 -4.92 25.93 18.30
N LEU A 127 -6.01 25.17 18.15
CA LEU A 127 -6.89 25.24 16.98
C LEU A 127 -7.65 26.59 16.95
N PRO A 128 -7.91 27.17 15.77
CA PRO A 128 -8.79 28.33 15.62
C PRO A 128 -10.19 28.10 16.19
N GLN A 129 -10.77 29.13 16.81
CA GLN A 129 -12.11 29.09 17.42
C GLN A 129 -13.23 28.63 16.46
N GLU A 130 -13.09 28.93 15.17
CA GLU A 130 -14.05 28.51 14.12
C GLU A 130 -14.15 26.98 13.98
N ILE A 131 -13.14 26.23 14.44
CA ILE A 131 -13.04 24.78 14.30
C ILE A 131 -12.74 24.06 15.62
N GLU A 132 -12.86 24.74 16.77
CA GLU A 132 -12.55 24.14 18.09
C GLU A 132 -13.41 22.91 18.41
N ASP A 133 -14.62 22.81 17.85
CA ASP A 133 -15.56 21.70 18.05
C ASP A 133 -15.63 20.70 16.87
N GLU A 134 -14.76 20.85 15.87
CA GLU A 134 -14.80 20.08 14.63
C GLU A 134 -13.95 18.80 14.69
N LYS A 135 -14.46 17.71 14.12
CA LYS A 135 -13.89 16.36 14.28
C LYS A 135 -13.02 15.91 13.11
N ASP A 136 -13.17 16.55 11.96
CA ASP A 136 -12.58 16.12 10.70
C ASP A 136 -11.49 17.11 10.25
N CYS A 137 -10.39 17.11 11.00
CA CYS A 137 -9.18 17.86 10.67
C CYS A 137 -7.99 16.92 10.40
N VAL A 138 -7.20 17.25 9.38
CA VAL A 138 -5.97 16.54 8.98
C VAL A 138 -4.81 17.52 9.00
N LEU A 139 -3.63 17.05 9.39
CA LEU A 139 -2.42 17.85 9.52
C LEU A 139 -1.37 17.38 8.51
N ASP A 140 -0.78 18.32 7.76
CA ASP A 140 0.41 18.05 6.95
C ASP A 140 1.64 18.73 7.56
N THR A 141 2.79 18.09 7.43
CA THR A 141 4.06 18.52 8.01
C THR A 141 5.06 18.88 6.93
N HIS A 142 6.03 19.75 7.26
CA HIS A 142 7.01 20.23 6.27
C HIS A 142 8.36 19.50 6.39
N PRO A 143 8.96 19.00 5.28
CA PRO A 143 10.16 18.16 5.31
C PRO A 143 11.44 18.83 5.84
N PHE A 144 11.49 20.18 5.87
CA PHE A 144 12.68 20.93 6.29
C PHE A 144 12.48 21.84 7.51
N ASN A 145 11.24 22.09 7.94
CA ASN A 145 10.97 23.01 9.04
C ASN A 145 9.87 22.44 9.95
N THR A 146 10.25 22.01 11.14
CA THR A 146 9.32 21.41 12.12
C THR A 146 8.20 22.35 12.54
N ASN A 147 8.39 23.68 12.45
CA ASN A 147 7.37 24.64 12.87
C ASN A 147 6.29 24.88 11.81
N LEU A 148 6.54 24.52 10.55
CA LEU A 148 5.58 24.68 9.48
C LEU A 148 4.60 23.50 9.47
N LEU A 149 3.32 23.81 9.64
CA LEU A 149 2.22 22.85 9.58
C LEU A 149 1.12 23.42 8.68
N LEU A 150 0.47 22.55 7.90
CA LEU A 150 -0.83 22.84 7.30
C LEU A 150 -1.90 22.07 8.07
N LEU A 151 -3.05 22.69 8.24
CA LEU A 151 -4.21 22.08 8.87
C LEU A 151 -5.39 22.23 7.92
N HIS A 152 -6.00 21.11 7.53
CA HIS A 152 -7.19 21.07 6.69
C HIS A 152 -8.34 20.55 7.51
N CYS A 153 -9.46 21.27 7.51
CA CYS A 153 -10.65 20.86 8.24
C CYS A 153 -11.87 20.97 7.34
N ILE A 154 -12.80 20.03 7.52
CA ILE A 154 -14.11 20.06 6.88
C ILE A 154 -15.11 20.61 7.88
N ILE A 155 -15.84 21.66 7.50
CA ILE A 155 -16.94 22.22 8.29
C ILE A 155 -18.24 22.19 7.49
N ILE A 156 -19.37 22.16 8.18
CA ILE A 156 -20.70 22.22 7.57
C ILE A 156 -21.44 23.43 8.15
N PRO A 157 -21.40 24.60 7.49
CA PRO A 157 -22.09 25.80 7.98
C PRO A 157 -23.62 25.59 8.02
N GLY A 158 -24.20 25.68 9.22
CA GLY A 158 -25.65 25.60 9.46
C GLY A 158 -26.06 24.56 10.52
N ASN A 159 -27.31 24.62 11.02
CA ASN A 159 -27.84 23.64 11.98
C ASN A 159 -28.18 22.31 11.26
N PHE A 160 -27.19 21.48 10.96
CA PHE A 160 -27.43 20.14 10.42
C PHE A 160 -27.34 19.10 11.55
N GLU A 161 -28.48 18.71 12.12
CA GLU A 161 -28.57 17.48 12.91
C GLU A 161 -28.79 16.29 11.97
N LEU A 162 -27.89 15.31 11.99
CA LEU A 162 -27.99 14.03 11.26
C LEU A 162 -29.13 13.16 11.83
N GLU A 163 -30.38 13.62 11.79
CA GLU A 163 -31.54 12.77 12.06
C GLU A 163 -32.04 12.07 10.78
N HIS A 164 -32.20 10.76 10.89
CA HIS A 164 -32.67 9.84 9.85
C HIS A 164 -34.11 10.13 9.41
N SER A 165 -34.34 11.10 8.52
CA SER A 165 -35.61 11.21 7.81
C SER A 165 -35.41 11.70 6.36
N PRO A 166 -35.83 10.95 5.32
CA PRO A 166 -35.66 11.34 3.93
C PRO A 166 -36.72 12.35 3.41
N GLU A 167 -37.55 12.97 4.26
CA GLU A 167 -38.75 13.69 3.80
C GLU A 167 -38.80 15.20 4.09
N THR A 168 -37.73 15.83 4.57
CA THR A 168 -37.67 17.29 4.72
C THR A 168 -36.49 17.87 3.94
N ILE A 169 -36.78 18.62 2.87
CA ILE A 169 -35.80 19.50 2.21
C ILE A 169 -35.40 20.56 3.24
N PRO A 170 -34.11 20.70 3.61
CA PRO A 170 -33.71 21.72 4.56
C PRO A 170 -33.98 23.11 3.98
N ASP A 171 -34.55 24.00 4.79
CA ASP A 171 -34.81 25.40 4.46
C ASP A 171 -33.52 26.28 4.54
N SER A 172 -32.33 25.68 4.65
CA SER A 172 -31.07 26.39 4.89
C SER A 172 -29.99 26.07 3.85
N SER A 173 -29.20 27.09 3.51
CA SER A 173 -27.98 27.07 2.68
C SER A 173 -26.84 26.28 3.34
N SER A 174 -27.05 25.02 3.71
CA SER A 174 -26.01 24.14 4.24
C SER A 174 -25.17 23.58 3.09
N PHE A 175 -23.88 23.89 3.08
CA PHE A 175 -22.90 23.37 2.13
C PHE A 175 -21.71 22.78 2.90
N MET A 176 -20.87 21.99 2.22
CA MET A 176 -19.62 21.50 2.81
C MET A 176 -18.50 22.49 2.52
N GLU A 177 -17.74 22.87 3.54
CA GLU A 177 -16.60 23.78 3.40
C GLU A 177 -15.28 23.15 3.85
N ASP A 178 -14.33 23.02 2.92
CA ASP A 178 -12.95 22.68 3.26
C ASP A 178 -12.15 23.96 3.51
N ILE A 179 -11.48 24.03 4.66
CA ILE A 179 -10.67 25.17 5.05
C ILE A 179 -9.23 24.73 5.29
N ALA A 180 -8.28 25.48 4.73
CA ALA A 180 -6.86 25.31 4.97
C ALA A 180 -6.31 26.43 5.88
N TYR A 181 -5.50 26.04 6.85
CA TYR A 181 -4.73 26.93 7.69
C TYR A 181 -3.23 26.60 7.59
N ALA A 182 -2.39 27.60 7.82
CA ALA A 182 -0.94 27.43 8.00
C ALA A 182 -0.48 27.90 9.37
N SER A 183 0.47 27.17 9.95
CA SER A 183 1.18 27.55 11.17
C SER A 183 2.67 27.72 10.89
N ALA A 184 3.29 28.68 11.58
CA ALA A 184 4.74 28.93 11.56
C ALA A 184 5.42 28.65 12.90
N ASP A 185 4.67 28.15 13.88
CA ASP A 185 5.08 28.08 15.29
C ASP A 185 4.75 26.74 15.95
N ALA A 186 4.70 25.68 15.13
CA ALA A 186 4.35 24.32 15.54
C ALA A 186 2.96 24.25 16.20
N GLY A 187 1.98 24.87 15.54
CA GLY A 187 0.57 24.83 15.90
C GLY A 187 0.21 25.59 17.18
N LYS A 188 1.00 26.59 17.59
CA LYS A 188 0.58 27.54 18.66
C LYS A 188 -0.38 28.58 18.10
N SER A 189 -0.30 28.87 16.82
CA SER A 189 -1.26 29.68 16.09
C SER A 189 -1.39 29.21 14.65
N PHE A 190 -2.58 29.40 14.10
CA PHE A 190 -2.93 29.05 12.73
C PHE A 190 -3.52 30.27 12.02
N ARG A 191 -3.13 30.47 10.76
CA ARG A 191 -3.66 31.51 9.89
C ARG A 191 -4.40 30.87 8.74
N ARG A 192 -5.65 31.28 8.51
CA ARG A 192 -6.45 30.81 7.38
C ARG A 192 -5.81 31.24 6.05
N ILE A 193 -5.71 30.31 5.09
CA ILE A 193 -5.29 30.61 3.73
C ILE A 193 -6.55 30.84 2.89
N SER A 194 -6.72 32.05 2.40
CA SER A 194 -7.89 32.44 1.60
C SER A 194 -7.55 32.51 0.12
N ALA A 195 -8.46 32.01 -0.72
CA ALA A 195 -8.38 32.19 -2.17
C ALA A 195 -8.34 33.69 -2.54
N PRO A 196 -7.69 34.09 -3.64
CA PRO A 196 -7.46 35.49 -4.01
C PRO A 196 -8.71 36.25 -4.54
N PHE A 197 -9.92 35.78 -4.24
CA PHE A 197 -11.18 36.36 -4.73
C PHE A 197 -12.07 36.80 -3.56
N GLU A 198 -12.97 37.76 -3.81
CA GLU A 198 -14.00 38.17 -2.85
C GLU A 198 -14.91 37.00 -2.47
N GLU A 199 -15.38 36.98 -1.22
CA GLU A 199 -16.28 35.94 -0.73
C GLU A 199 -17.48 35.78 -1.66
N TYR A 200 -17.61 34.59 -2.26
CA TYR A 200 -18.79 34.22 -3.02
C TYR A 200 -19.97 34.12 -2.06
N GLU A 201 -21.03 34.93 -2.26
CA GLU A 201 -22.25 34.80 -1.47
C GLU A 201 -22.86 33.42 -1.71
N ALA A 202 -23.04 32.63 -0.64
CA ALA A 202 -23.59 31.29 -0.73
C ALA A 202 -24.98 31.32 -1.39
N THR A 203 -25.10 30.71 -2.57
CA THR A 203 -26.37 30.53 -3.26
C THR A 203 -27.08 29.29 -2.73
N GLN A 204 -28.39 29.17 -2.92
CA GLN A 204 -29.15 27.96 -2.54
C GLN A 204 -28.69 26.70 -3.28
N ASP A 205 -27.99 26.86 -4.40
CA ASP A 205 -27.51 25.77 -5.25
C ASP A 205 -26.09 25.32 -4.91
N LEU A 206 -25.38 26.01 -4.00
CA LEU A 206 -24.01 25.67 -3.60
C LEU A 206 -24.01 24.37 -2.76
N GLU A 207 -23.26 23.37 -3.19
CA GLU A 207 -23.10 22.10 -2.46
C GLU A 207 -21.75 22.02 -1.74
N TYR A 208 -20.70 22.53 -2.38
CA TYR A 208 -19.33 22.47 -1.84
C TYR A 208 -18.56 23.74 -2.17
N ARG A 209 -17.77 24.19 -1.20
CA ARG A 209 -16.80 25.28 -1.34
C ARG A 209 -15.56 24.92 -0.54
N GLY A 210 -14.43 24.65 -1.17
CA GLY A 210 -13.25 24.19 -0.43
C GLY A 210 -11.98 24.86 -0.87
N THR A 211 -11.08 25.11 0.08
CA THR A 211 -9.68 25.41 -0.19
C THR A 211 -8.83 24.30 0.39
N THR A 212 -8.20 23.53 -0.48
CA THR A 212 -7.19 22.55 -0.10
C THR A 212 -5.81 23.07 -0.49
N CYS A 213 -4.80 22.76 0.32
CA CYS A 213 -3.44 23.28 0.14
C CYS A 213 -2.42 22.18 0.39
N GLN A 214 -1.26 22.26 -0.25
CA GLN A 214 -0.14 21.36 0.00
C GLN A 214 1.16 22.17 -0.04
N PHE A 215 2.16 21.75 0.73
CA PHE A 215 3.50 22.28 0.58
C PHE A 215 3.99 21.98 -0.85
N ALA A 216 4.62 22.96 -1.50
CA ALA A 216 5.23 22.74 -2.80
C ALA A 216 6.41 21.75 -2.71
N THR A 217 7.04 21.70 -1.54
CA THR A 217 8.12 20.79 -1.20
C THR A 217 7.55 19.60 -0.41
N LEU A 218 7.37 18.46 -1.10
CA LEU A 218 6.81 17.24 -0.49
C LEU A 218 7.86 16.26 0.03
N SER A 219 9.14 16.45 -0.30
CA SER A 219 10.22 15.57 0.14
C SER A 219 11.54 16.33 0.25
N LYS A 220 12.56 15.70 0.82
CA LYS A 220 13.92 16.27 0.92
C LYS A 220 14.63 16.42 -0.43
N GLU A 221 14.15 15.73 -1.46
CA GLU A 221 14.69 15.77 -2.82
C GLU A 221 14.01 16.81 -3.70
N SER A 222 12.89 17.36 -3.23
CA SER A 222 12.06 18.25 -4.02
C SER A 222 12.80 19.54 -4.40
N ILE A 223 12.58 19.98 -5.64
CA ILE A 223 13.27 21.16 -6.23
C ILE A 223 12.50 22.47 -6.06
N PHE A 224 11.29 22.41 -5.51
CA PHE A 224 10.41 23.56 -5.37
C PHE A 224 10.82 24.47 -4.21
N ASP A 225 10.23 25.67 -4.16
CA ASP A 225 10.46 26.60 -3.06
C ASP A 225 9.99 25.98 -1.73
N LYS A 226 10.84 26.07 -0.71
CA LYS A 226 10.58 25.52 0.63
C LYS A 226 9.51 26.29 1.38
N ASP A 227 9.30 27.56 1.03
CA ASP A 227 8.25 28.38 1.64
C ASP A 227 6.96 28.35 0.79
N GLY A 228 6.99 27.71 -0.39
CA GLY A 228 5.87 27.64 -1.32
C GLY A 228 4.76 26.72 -0.83
N ILE A 229 3.52 27.21 -0.89
CA ILE A 229 2.30 26.43 -0.65
C ILE A 229 1.39 26.64 -1.86
N TYR A 230 0.92 25.53 -2.43
CA TYR A 230 0.04 25.53 -3.59
C TYR A 230 -1.35 25.13 -3.10
N CYS A 231 -2.37 25.83 -3.55
CA CYS A 231 -3.73 25.66 -3.08
C CYS A 231 -4.73 25.61 -4.23
N MET A 232 -5.70 24.71 -4.13
CA MET A 232 -6.83 24.62 -5.03
C MET A 232 -8.09 25.09 -4.30
N HIS A 233 -8.75 26.12 -4.86
CA HIS A 233 -10.09 26.52 -4.44
C HIS A 233 -11.11 25.91 -5.39
N GLN A 234 -12.10 25.18 -4.87
CA GLN A 234 -13.12 24.51 -5.66
C GLN A 234 -14.52 24.90 -5.19
N LEU A 235 -15.40 25.17 -6.15
CA LEU A 235 -16.81 25.48 -5.96
C LEU A 235 -17.64 24.47 -6.74
N GLU A 236 -18.62 23.85 -6.09
CA GLU A 236 -19.58 22.95 -6.73
C GLU A 236 -20.99 23.44 -6.50
N SER A 237 -21.76 23.56 -7.59
CA SER A 237 -23.15 23.99 -7.52
C SER A 237 -24.06 23.08 -8.34
N ARG A 238 -25.30 22.92 -7.88
CA ARG A 238 -26.36 22.26 -8.64
C ARG A 238 -26.73 23.09 -9.86
N THR A 239 -26.92 22.42 -10.99
CA THR A 239 -27.54 23.05 -12.17
C THR A 239 -29.06 22.79 -12.16
N GLU A 240 -29.86 23.76 -12.61
CA GLU A 240 -31.33 23.67 -12.59
C GLU A 240 -31.84 22.37 -13.24
N ILE A 241 -32.46 21.51 -12.43
CA ILE A 241 -33.27 20.40 -12.93
C ILE A 241 -34.47 21.00 -13.67
N GLN A 242 -34.65 20.69 -14.96
CA GLN A 242 -35.92 20.91 -15.64
C GLN A 242 -37.04 20.38 -14.76
N LYS A 243 -37.94 21.26 -14.29
CA LYS A 243 -39.18 20.91 -13.60
C LYS A 243 -39.96 19.87 -14.43
N GLN A 244 -39.74 18.59 -14.18
CA GLN A 244 -40.66 17.54 -14.56
C GLN A 244 -41.29 16.95 -13.30
N SER A 245 -42.54 17.39 -13.12
CA SER A 245 -43.57 16.92 -12.22
C SER A 245 -43.33 15.58 -11.54
N SER A 246 -43.41 15.63 -10.22
CA SER A 246 -43.73 14.54 -9.32
C SER A 246 -44.72 13.53 -9.92
N HIS A 247 -44.30 12.26 -9.97
CA HIS A 247 -45.00 11.04 -9.54
C HIS A 247 -44.22 9.83 -10.11
N PRO A 248 -43.62 8.93 -9.29
CA PRO A 248 -42.84 7.79 -9.80
C PRO A 248 -43.69 6.67 -10.45
N TYR A 249 -45.01 6.86 -10.57
CA TYR A 249 -45.91 5.89 -11.20
C TYR A 249 -46.94 6.58 -12.11
N GLY A 250 -46.63 6.68 -13.40
CA GLY A 250 -47.62 6.96 -14.44
C GLY A 250 -48.27 5.66 -14.91
N MET A 251 -49.50 5.37 -14.47
CA MET A 251 -50.26 4.20 -14.91
C MET A 251 -50.81 4.43 -16.33
N ASN A 252 -50.23 3.79 -17.35
CA ASN A 252 -50.75 3.83 -18.72
C ASN A 252 -51.86 2.77 -18.87
N ILE A 253 -53.13 3.17 -18.73
CA ILE A 253 -54.30 2.26 -18.65
C ILE A 253 -54.51 1.40 -19.93
N GLY A 254 -53.76 1.64 -21.02
CA GLY A 254 -53.82 0.83 -22.24
C GLY A 254 -52.79 -0.29 -22.38
N LYS A 255 -51.69 -0.28 -21.61
CA LYS A 255 -50.60 -1.27 -21.74
C LYS A 255 -50.05 -1.63 -20.36
N LYS A 256 -50.28 -2.88 -19.95
CA LYS A 256 -49.69 -3.47 -18.73
C LYS A 256 -48.16 -3.61 -18.88
N SER A 257 -47.42 -2.52 -18.76
CA SER A 257 -45.96 -2.53 -18.66
C SER A 257 -45.49 -1.42 -17.71
N PHE A 258 -44.79 -1.80 -16.65
CA PHE A 258 -44.02 -0.88 -15.82
C PHE A 258 -42.74 -0.50 -16.57
N ARG A 259 -42.47 0.80 -16.71
CA ARG A 259 -41.12 1.29 -17.05
C ARG A 259 -40.57 1.96 -15.79
N GLU A 260 -39.51 1.41 -15.22
CA GLU A 260 -38.63 2.17 -14.33
C GLU A 260 -37.95 3.24 -15.17
N THR A 261 -38.28 4.51 -14.94
CA THR A 261 -37.42 5.62 -15.32
C THR A 261 -36.44 5.84 -14.17
N GLN A 262 -35.16 5.57 -14.39
CA GLN A 262 -34.11 5.94 -13.44
C GLN A 262 -34.19 7.46 -13.18
N PRO A 263 -34.14 7.92 -11.91
CA PRO A 263 -34.03 9.34 -11.62
C PRO A 263 -32.73 9.86 -12.24
N SER A 264 -32.83 10.93 -13.05
CA SER A 264 -31.65 11.63 -13.56
C SER A 264 -30.87 12.20 -12.39
N VAL A 265 -29.60 11.80 -12.22
CA VAL A 265 -28.68 12.41 -11.26
C VAL A 265 -28.62 13.92 -11.54
N PRO A 266 -28.79 14.81 -10.53
CA PRO A 266 -28.63 16.24 -10.75
C PRO A 266 -27.24 16.51 -11.31
N LYS A 267 -27.16 17.27 -12.40
CA LYS A 267 -25.87 17.68 -12.97
C LYS A 267 -25.26 18.75 -12.06
N THR A 268 -24.04 18.53 -11.61
CA THR A 268 -23.27 19.51 -10.83
C THR A 268 -22.30 20.24 -11.75
N TYR A 269 -22.07 21.51 -11.45
CA TYR A 269 -21.06 22.34 -12.10
C TYR A 269 -19.93 22.59 -11.10
N THR A 270 -18.73 22.13 -11.44
CA THR A 270 -17.52 22.28 -10.62
C THR A 270 -16.57 23.28 -11.24
N MET A 271 -16.20 24.33 -10.50
CA MET A 271 -15.19 25.31 -10.88
C MET A 271 -14.01 25.26 -9.91
N GLY A 272 -12.83 24.95 -10.41
CA GLY A 272 -11.61 24.95 -9.61
C GLY A 272 -10.64 26.05 -10.06
N THR A 273 -9.91 26.62 -9.10
CA THR A 273 -8.87 27.62 -9.33
C THR A 273 -7.62 27.27 -8.53
N LEU A 274 -6.47 27.25 -9.19
CA LEU A 274 -5.17 27.01 -8.56
C LEU A 274 -4.48 28.35 -8.26
N PHE A 275 -3.96 28.48 -7.05
CA PHE A 275 -3.20 29.63 -6.59
C PHE A 275 -2.06 29.18 -5.68
N TYR A 276 -1.17 30.09 -5.32
CA TYR A 276 -0.06 29.80 -4.40
C TYR A 276 0.19 30.96 -3.43
N THR A 277 0.92 30.65 -2.36
CA THR A 277 1.44 31.61 -1.38
C THR A 277 2.87 31.22 -0.98
N THR A 278 3.67 32.21 -0.61
CA THR A 278 5.04 32.01 -0.08
C THR A 278 5.21 32.65 1.30
N ASP A 279 4.11 33.09 1.91
CA ASP A 279 4.08 33.85 3.17
C ASP A 279 2.98 33.34 4.12
N LEU A 280 2.65 32.06 3.97
CA LEU A 280 1.67 31.31 4.77
C LEU A 280 0.26 31.90 4.67
N GLY A 281 -0.12 32.37 3.47
CA GLY A 281 -1.44 32.92 3.18
C GLY A 281 -1.61 34.39 3.55
N GLN A 282 -0.54 35.13 3.85
CA GLN A 282 -0.60 36.59 3.98
C GLN A 282 -0.93 37.26 2.66
N SER A 283 -0.40 36.73 1.57
CA SER A 283 -0.74 37.08 0.21
C SER A 283 -0.85 35.82 -0.65
N THR A 284 -1.81 35.83 -1.57
CA THR A 284 -2.05 34.74 -2.50
C THR A 284 -2.00 35.26 -3.93
N LYS A 285 -1.50 34.42 -4.84
CA LYS A 285 -1.29 34.76 -6.25
C LYS A 285 -1.81 33.65 -7.15
N LEU A 286 -2.40 34.04 -8.27
CA LEU A 286 -2.82 33.11 -9.33
C LEU A 286 -1.63 32.75 -10.23
N PHE A 287 -1.77 31.65 -10.95
CA PHE A 287 -0.88 31.29 -12.05
C PHE A 287 -1.41 31.89 -13.35
N ASP A 288 -0.69 32.84 -13.93
CA ASP A 288 -1.12 33.58 -15.13
C ASP A 288 -1.40 32.64 -16.32
N GLU A 289 -0.66 31.52 -16.43
CA GLU A 289 -0.80 30.57 -17.53
C GLU A 289 -2.11 29.77 -17.49
N LEU A 290 -2.72 29.67 -16.31
CA LEU A 290 -3.96 28.94 -16.07
C LEU A 290 -5.19 29.86 -16.04
N GLU A 291 -5.01 31.16 -16.28
CA GLU A 291 -6.10 32.12 -16.34
C GLU A 291 -7.10 31.74 -17.45
N GLY A 292 -8.40 31.77 -17.10
CA GLY A 292 -9.49 31.39 -18.02
C GLY A 292 -9.75 29.89 -18.15
N PHE A 293 -9.01 29.05 -17.43
CA PHE A 293 -9.27 27.60 -17.33
C PHE A 293 -9.86 27.22 -15.98
N SER A 294 -10.74 26.23 -15.97
CA SER A 294 -11.24 25.60 -14.74
C SER A 294 -10.30 24.45 -14.37
N VAL A 295 -9.62 24.57 -13.24
CA VAL A 295 -8.74 23.52 -12.72
C VAL A 295 -9.60 22.37 -12.20
N LYS A 296 -9.24 21.14 -12.56
CA LYS A 296 -9.96 19.92 -12.18
C LYS A 296 -9.19 19.06 -11.20
N ASP A 297 -7.87 19.05 -11.33
CA ASP A 297 -7.00 18.26 -10.48
C ASP A 297 -5.58 18.85 -10.47
N VAL A 298 -4.88 18.66 -9.36
CA VAL A 298 -3.51 19.11 -9.14
C VAL A 298 -2.74 17.98 -8.46
N SER A 299 -1.60 17.61 -9.03
CA SER A 299 -0.68 16.64 -8.46
C SER A 299 0.69 17.27 -8.30
N ILE A 300 1.10 17.49 -7.06
CA ILE A 300 2.44 17.95 -6.71
C ILE A 300 3.30 16.69 -6.49
N LEU A 301 4.44 16.62 -7.17
CA LEU A 301 5.44 15.56 -7.07
C LEU A 301 6.78 16.20 -6.66
N PRO A 302 7.78 15.43 -6.20
CA PRO A 302 9.11 15.98 -5.88
C PRO A 302 9.74 16.88 -6.97
N PHE A 303 9.66 16.51 -8.26
CA PHE A 303 10.30 17.28 -9.35
C PHE A 303 9.32 17.93 -10.33
N HIS A 304 8.06 17.51 -10.37
CA HIS A 304 7.04 18.03 -11.28
C HIS A 304 5.72 18.40 -10.57
N VAL A 305 5.04 19.43 -11.09
CA VAL A 305 3.64 19.73 -10.75
C VAL A 305 2.79 19.55 -11.99
N LEU A 306 1.77 18.69 -11.90
CA LEU A 306 0.83 18.41 -12.98
C LEU A 306 -0.53 19.00 -12.66
N VAL A 307 -1.13 19.68 -13.63
CA VAL A 307 -2.45 20.29 -13.50
C VAL A 307 -3.32 19.85 -14.66
N THR A 308 -4.53 19.37 -14.35
CA THR A 308 -5.54 19.07 -15.37
C THR A 308 -6.59 20.17 -15.38
N THR A 309 -6.91 20.70 -16.56
CA THR A 309 -7.89 21.79 -16.71
C THR A 309 -8.94 21.50 -17.78
N SER A 310 -10.11 22.12 -17.67
CA SER A 310 -11.12 22.22 -18.73
C SER A 310 -11.39 23.68 -19.12
N GLU A 311 -12.04 23.91 -20.26
CA GLU A 311 -12.53 25.25 -20.61
C GLU A 311 -13.66 25.68 -19.65
N ALA A 312 -13.72 26.97 -19.29
CA ALA A 312 -14.47 27.47 -18.15
C ALA A 312 -16.02 27.38 -18.27
N ASN A 313 -16.58 27.00 -19.42
CA ASN A 313 -18.03 27.05 -19.68
C ASN A 313 -18.64 25.75 -20.25
N GLU A 314 -17.91 24.64 -20.28
CA GLU A 314 -18.39 23.41 -20.89
C GLU A 314 -18.83 22.38 -19.84
N VAL A 315 -20.09 21.94 -19.97
CA VAL A 315 -20.71 20.90 -19.14
C VAL A 315 -20.39 19.54 -19.76
N ASP A 316 -19.61 18.74 -19.04
CA ASP A 316 -19.27 17.33 -19.32
C ASP A 316 -18.77 17.00 -20.74
N GLY A 317 -17.46 16.73 -20.86
CA GLY A 317 -16.93 15.90 -21.95
C GLY A 317 -16.07 16.58 -23.03
N ALA A 318 -15.56 17.78 -22.81
CA ALA A 318 -14.55 18.40 -23.69
C ALA A 318 -13.10 18.05 -23.30
N ALA A 319 -12.16 18.24 -24.22
CA ALA A 319 -10.77 17.80 -24.11
C ALA A 319 -10.04 18.45 -22.92
N ASN A 320 -9.85 17.66 -21.85
CA ASN A 320 -9.00 18.04 -20.73
C ASN A 320 -7.59 18.35 -21.23
N ARG A 321 -7.00 19.45 -20.74
CA ARG A 321 -5.61 19.81 -21.02
C ARG A 321 -4.76 19.46 -19.81
N LEU A 322 -3.60 18.87 -20.08
CA LEU A 322 -2.59 18.59 -19.07
C LEU A 322 -1.51 19.66 -19.15
N TRP A 323 -1.13 20.20 -18.00
CA TRP A 323 -0.08 21.20 -17.84
C TRP A 323 0.97 20.66 -16.88
N VAL A 324 2.24 20.97 -17.14
CA VAL A 324 3.38 20.52 -16.33
C VAL A 324 4.28 21.71 -16.00
N SER A 325 4.79 21.74 -14.76
CA SER A 325 5.81 22.68 -14.31
C SER A 325 6.91 21.95 -13.53
N THR A 326 8.15 22.42 -13.67
CA THR A 326 9.34 22.00 -12.90
C THR A 326 9.83 23.12 -11.97
N GLY A 327 8.91 23.98 -11.50
CA GLY A 327 9.19 25.12 -10.62
C GLY A 327 9.15 26.48 -11.32
N GLY A 328 8.76 26.48 -12.60
CA GLY A 328 8.57 27.68 -13.42
C GLY A 328 7.12 27.84 -13.91
N PRO A 329 6.90 28.57 -15.01
CA PRO A 329 5.58 28.72 -15.60
C PRO A 329 5.05 27.38 -16.12
N PHE A 330 3.74 27.15 -15.98
CA PHE A 330 3.09 25.94 -16.49
C PHE A 330 3.14 25.89 -18.03
N LYS A 331 3.47 24.73 -18.57
CA LYS A 331 3.50 24.48 -20.01
C LYS A 331 2.53 23.36 -20.38
N PRO A 332 1.82 23.45 -21.52
CA PRO A 332 0.93 22.39 -21.97
C PRO A 332 1.74 21.15 -22.35
N ALA A 333 1.28 19.98 -21.90
CA ALA A 333 1.83 18.68 -22.29
C ALA A 333 1.26 18.19 -23.61
N CYS A 334 2.09 17.49 -24.38
CA CYS A 334 1.71 16.82 -25.62
C CYS A 334 1.33 15.37 -25.34
N LEU A 335 0.05 15.05 -25.50
CA LEU A 335 -0.47 13.69 -25.40
C LEU A 335 -0.64 13.04 -26.80
N PRO A 336 -0.54 11.71 -26.93
CA PRO A 336 -0.85 11.02 -28.18
C PRO A 336 -2.30 11.27 -28.63
N LYS A 337 -2.54 11.40 -29.94
CA LYS A 337 -3.86 11.73 -30.51
C LYS A 337 -5.00 10.77 -30.16
N ARG A 338 -4.68 9.54 -29.76
CA ARG A 338 -5.66 8.49 -29.40
C ARG A 338 -6.16 8.61 -27.94
N VAL A 339 -5.55 9.49 -27.15
CA VAL A 339 -5.97 9.75 -25.77
C VAL A 339 -7.22 10.60 -25.80
N ALA A 340 -8.37 9.98 -25.54
CA ALA A 340 -9.67 10.65 -25.60
C ALA A 340 -10.02 11.34 -24.28
N TYR A 341 -9.52 10.83 -23.14
CA TYR A 341 -9.93 11.30 -21.83
C TYR A 341 -8.87 11.04 -20.75
N LEU A 342 -8.53 12.08 -19.99
CA LEU A 342 -7.88 11.94 -18.68
C LEU A 342 -8.99 11.99 -17.63
N PRO A 343 -9.32 10.89 -16.93
CA PRO A 343 -10.37 10.89 -15.93
C PRO A 343 -10.16 11.95 -14.87
N GLN A 344 -11.23 12.61 -14.41
CA GLN A 344 -11.19 13.62 -13.34
C GLN A 344 -10.72 13.07 -11.97
N ARG A 345 -10.39 11.78 -11.92
CA ARG A 345 -9.72 11.08 -10.83
C ARG A 345 -8.65 10.18 -11.40
N VAL A 346 -7.70 10.73 -12.16
CA VAL A 346 -6.48 9.97 -12.47
C VAL A 346 -5.89 9.61 -11.12
N ARG A 347 -5.86 8.31 -10.77
CA ARG A 347 -5.08 7.86 -9.62
C ARG A 347 -3.68 8.48 -9.77
N LYS A 348 -3.17 9.12 -8.71
CA LYS A 348 -2.01 10.03 -8.72
C LYS A 348 -0.94 9.64 -9.76
N PRO A 349 -0.46 10.58 -10.60
CA PRO A 349 0.67 10.33 -11.50
C PRO A 349 1.86 9.85 -10.69
N LEU A 350 2.71 9.03 -11.30
CA LEU A 350 3.86 8.43 -10.63
C LEU A 350 5.15 9.00 -11.23
N GLU A 351 5.93 9.66 -10.40
CA GLU A 351 7.28 10.11 -10.76
C GLU A 351 8.26 8.94 -10.59
N LEU A 352 8.88 8.52 -11.70
CA LEU A 352 9.80 7.39 -11.69
C LEU A 352 11.20 7.84 -11.27
N ASP A 353 11.63 8.98 -11.81
CA ASP A 353 12.89 9.66 -11.53
C ASP A 353 12.70 11.18 -11.77
N PRO A 354 13.72 12.03 -11.53
CA PRO A 354 13.60 13.47 -11.76
C PRO A 354 13.29 13.90 -13.21
N GLU A 355 13.38 12.98 -14.18
CA GLU A 355 13.18 13.27 -15.60
C GLU A 355 11.90 12.65 -16.17
N SER A 356 11.28 11.68 -15.49
CA SER A 356 10.23 10.87 -16.10
C SER A 356 8.99 10.66 -15.22
N ILE A 357 7.84 10.86 -15.87
CA ILE A 357 6.50 10.73 -15.28
C ILE A 357 5.77 9.59 -16.00
N LEU A 358 5.18 8.70 -15.21
CA LEU A 358 4.29 7.66 -15.67
C LEU A 358 2.84 8.07 -15.40
N LEU A 359 2.05 8.17 -16.47
CA LEU A 359 0.66 8.62 -16.45
C LEU A 359 -0.27 7.49 -16.91
N ARG A 360 -1.40 7.32 -16.20
CA ARG A 360 -2.51 6.48 -16.65
C ARG A 360 -3.45 7.29 -17.52
N ALA A 361 -3.81 6.77 -18.68
CA ALA A 361 -4.71 7.44 -19.62
C ALA A 361 -5.71 6.46 -20.24
N ILE A 362 -6.89 6.97 -20.62
CA ILE A 362 -7.90 6.17 -21.31
C ILE A 362 -7.78 6.41 -22.82
N LEU A 363 -7.63 5.32 -23.56
CA LEU A 363 -7.71 5.33 -25.03
C LEU A 363 -9.13 4.95 -25.46
N GLU A 364 -9.65 5.65 -26.46
CA GLU A 364 -10.83 5.23 -27.21
C GLU A 364 -10.35 4.64 -28.54
N GLU A 365 -10.71 3.39 -28.82
CA GLU A 365 -10.45 2.78 -30.11
C GLU A 365 -11.51 3.15 -31.14
N ASP A 366 -11.06 3.34 -32.38
CA ASP A 366 -11.94 3.38 -33.54
C ASP A 366 -12.73 2.04 -33.59
N GLU A 367 -14.02 2.09 -33.91
CA GLU A 367 -14.94 0.94 -34.06
C GLU A 367 -15.68 0.44 -32.80
N GLY A 368 -15.64 1.16 -31.66
CA GLY A 368 -16.60 0.93 -30.56
C GLY A 368 -16.29 -0.26 -29.66
N HIS A 369 -15.01 -0.67 -29.59
CA HIS A 369 -14.52 -1.78 -28.78
C HIS A 369 -14.39 -1.50 -27.26
N GLY A 370 -14.73 -0.29 -26.81
CA GLY A 370 -14.73 0.09 -25.38
C GLY A 370 -13.62 1.08 -25.02
N LYS A 371 -13.59 1.47 -23.74
CA LYS A 371 -12.56 2.35 -23.14
C LYS A 371 -11.57 1.49 -22.37
N PHE A 372 -10.28 1.67 -22.61
CA PHE A 372 -9.22 0.89 -21.96
C PHE A 372 -8.17 1.79 -21.33
N GLU A 373 -7.64 1.38 -20.18
CA GLU A 373 -6.56 2.08 -19.51
C GLU A 373 -5.20 1.66 -20.10
N HIS A 374 -4.40 2.67 -20.44
CA HIS A 374 -3.02 2.51 -20.90
C HIS A 374 -2.08 3.36 -20.07
N LEU A 375 -0.79 3.02 -20.16
CA LEU A 375 0.30 3.78 -19.54
C LEU A 375 0.99 4.65 -20.59
N LEU A 376 1.27 5.88 -20.19
CA LEU A 376 2.04 6.86 -20.94
C LEU A 376 3.30 7.21 -20.17
N LEU A 377 4.44 7.23 -20.86
CA LEU A 377 5.71 7.66 -20.31
C LEU A 377 6.10 9.02 -20.91
N SER A 378 6.51 9.96 -20.06
CA SER A 378 7.05 11.24 -20.51
C SER A 378 8.48 11.11 -21.05
N ASP A 379 8.90 12.05 -21.89
CA ASP A 379 10.30 12.34 -22.12
C ASP A 379 10.94 13.06 -20.92
N SER A 380 12.25 13.31 -21.00
CA SER A 380 13.01 13.97 -19.93
C SER A 380 12.62 15.43 -19.66
N SER A 381 11.76 16.00 -20.50
CA SER A 381 11.19 17.33 -20.26
C SER A 381 9.92 17.32 -19.43
N GLY A 382 9.34 16.13 -19.22
CA GLY A 382 8.01 15.96 -18.61
C GLY A 382 6.85 16.40 -19.51
N LEU A 383 7.10 16.92 -20.73
CA LEU A 383 6.08 17.55 -21.57
C LEU A 383 5.55 16.64 -22.67
N ASN A 384 6.35 15.72 -23.22
CA ASN A 384 5.90 14.87 -24.33
C ASN A 384 5.66 13.45 -23.83
N PHE A 385 4.42 12.97 -23.98
CA PHE A 385 4.02 11.63 -23.53
C PHE A 385 3.88 10.66 -24.71
N SER A 386 4.31 9.42 -24.52
CA SER A 386 4.23 8.35 -25.51
C SER A 386 3.66 7.06 -24.92
N LEU A 387 3.03 6.24 -25.76
CA LEU A 387 2.50 4.93 -25.36
C LEU A 387 3.65 3.94 -25.14
N ILE A 388 3.48 3.06 -24.16
CA ILE A 388 4.45 2.01 -23.86
C ILE A 388 4.11 0.76 -24.68
N ASP A 389 4.93 0.46 -25.69
CA ASP A 389 4.70 -0.63 -26.66
C ASP A 389 4.56 -2.01 -26.00
N SER A 390 5.31 -2.29 -24.92
CA SER A 390 5.31 -3.61 -24.27
C SER A 390 3.99 -3.97 -23.57
N ILE A 391 3.14 -2.98 -23.30
CA ILE A 391 1.82 -3.16 -22.67
C ILE A 391 0.70 -2.95 -23.69
N ALA A 392 0.94 -2.18 -24.75
CA ALA A 392 -0.06 -1.81 -25.74
C ALA A 392 -0.73 -3.00 -26.47
N GLN A 393 -0.17 -4.21 -26.38
CA GLN A 393 -0.72 -5.40 -27.05
C GLN A 393 -1.95 -6.01 -26.35
N GLU A 394 -2.13 -5.79 -25.05
CA GLU A 394 -3.26 -6.32 -24.28
C GLU A 394 -4.04 -5.17 -23.63
N HIS A 395 -5.35 -5.11 -23.88
CA HIS A 395 -6.19 -4.01 -23.40
C HIS A 395 -6.68 -4.27 -21.96
N ALA A 396 -5.95 -3.74 -20.99
CA ALA A 396 -6.35 -3.76 -19.59
C ALA A 396 -7.54 -2.82 -19.34
N GLN A 397 -8.45 -3.27 -18.48
CA GLN A 397 -9.58 -2.47 -18.00
C GLN A 397 -9.12 -1.47 -16.94
N HIS A 398 -8.24 -1.93 -16.03
CA HIS A 398 -7.65 -1.10 -14.99
C HIS A 398 -6.18 -1.45 -14.80
N VAL A 399 -5.36 -0.45 -14.49
CA VAL A 399 -3.95 -0.64 -14.18
C VAL A 399 -3.61 -0.04 -12.81
N MET A 400 -3.05 -0.85 -11.93
CA MET A 400 -2.49 -0.42 -10.65
C MET A 400 -0.98 -0.48 -10.76
N ILE A 401 -0.29 0.54 -10.23
CA ILE A 401 1.16 0.66 -10.33
C ILE A 401 1.69 1.05 -8.96
N LYS A 402 2.81 0.42 -8.58
CA LYS A 402 3.56 0.69 -7.36
C LYS A 402 5.03 0.89 -7.72
N LYS A 403 5.63 2.01 -7.29
CA LYS A 403 7.09 2.17 -7.30
C LYS A 403 7.64 1.38 -6.12
N LEU A 404 8.75 0.67 -6.31
CA LEU A 404 9.44 0.01 -5.21
C LEU A 404 10.46 0.98 -4.62
N ASP A 405 10.15 1.49 -3.43
CA ASP A 405 11.05 2.42 -2.74
C ASP A 405 12.41 1.76 -2.47
N ASN A 406 13.49 2.53 -2.58
CA ASN A 406 14.89 2.09 -2.51
C ASN A 406 15.38 1.20 -3.68
N LEU A 407 14.56 0.93 -4.69
CA LEU A 407 14.95 0.22 -5.91
C LEU A 407 14.77 1.09 -7.15
N GLU A 408 15.79 1.91 -7.41
CA GLU A 408 15.82 2.78 -8.58
C GLU A 408 15.67 1.97 -9.88
N GLY A 409 14.80 2.44 -10.80
CA GLY A 409 14.48 1.67 -12.01
C GLY A 409 13.27 0.75 -11.88
N ALA A 410 12.90 0.33 -10.66
CA ALA A 410 11.96 -0.77 -10.44
C ALA A 410 10.52 -0.28 -10.18
N VAL A 411 9.59 -0.77 -11.02
CA VAL A 411 8.17 -0.44 -10.95
C VAL A 411 7.36 -1.70 -11.17
N TRP A 412 6.34 -1.91 -10.36
CA TRP A 412 5.41 -3.03 -10.50
C TRP A 412 4.02 -2.57 -10.91
N GLY A 413 3.29 -3.45 -11.58
CA GLY A 413 1.94 -3.16 -11.98
C GLY A 413 1.05 -4.39 -12.05
N GLU A 414 -0.17 -4.22 -11.55
CA GLU A 414 -1.26 -5.17 -11.72
C GLU A 414 -2.17 -4.69 -12.86
N PHE A 415 -2.29 -5.54 -13.89
CA PHE A 415 -3.11 -5.29 -15.07
C PHE A 415 -4.37 -6.13 -14.96
N ILE A 416 -5.52 -5.47 -14.84
CA ILE A 416 -6.81 -6.10 -14.61
C ILE A 416 -7.57 -6.19 -15.92
N PHE A 417 -8.11 -7.37 -16.19
CA PHE A 417 -8.87 -7.67 -17.39
C PHE A 417 -10.23 -8.27 -17.02
N ARG A 418 -11.17 -8.23 -17.96
CA ARG A 418 -12.50 -8.84 -17.84
C ARG A 418 -12.68 -9.85 -18.94
N GLU A 419 -13.08 -11.06 -18.59
CA GLU A 419 -13.54 -12.07 -19.55
C GLU A 419 -15.03 -12.33 -19.35
N VAL A 420 -15.78 -12.47 -20.45
CA VAL A 420 -17.18 -12.88 -20.39
C VAL A 420 -17.23 -14.30 -19.87
N HIS A 421 -17.96 -14.52 -18.77
CA HIS A 421 -18.17 -15.84 -18.23
C HIS A 421 -19.07 -16.66 -19.18
N ASN A 422 -18.45 -17.39 -20.10
CA ASN A 422 -19.15 -18.31 -21.00
C ASN A 422 -19.54 -19.58 -20.23
N ARG A 423 -20.80 -19.67 -19.79
CA ARG A 423 -21.39 -20.89 -19.18
C ARG A 423 -21.26 -22.17 -20.03
N ILE A 424 -20.78 -22.09 -21.26
CA ILE A 424 -20.72 -23.24 -22.18
C ILE A 424 -19.46 -24.08 -21.95
N THR A 425 -18.41 -23.57 -21.31
CA THR A 425 -17.15 -24.33 -21.12
C THR A 425 -17.02 -25.03 -19.76
N GLU A 426 -17.80 -24.69 -18.73
CA GLU A 426 -17.82 -25.46 -17.46
C GLU A 426 -18.84 -26.61 -17.45
N LEU A 427 -19.79 -26.64 -18.38
CA LEU A 427 -20.65 -27.83 -18.58
C LEU A 427 -20.05 -28.85 -19.57
N ASP A 428 -18.96 -28.51 -20.27
CA ASP A 428 -18.24 -29.45 -21.16
C ASP A 428 -16.88 -29.92 -20.60
N MET A 429 -16.47 -29.45 -19.41
CA MET A 429 -15.38 -30.04 -18.61
C MET A 429 -15.86 -30.87 -17.41
N ASP A 430 -17.17 -31.14 -17.29
CA ASP A 430 -17.69 -32.24 -16.45
C ASP A 430 -18.22 -33.42 -17.31
N GLU A 431 -18.20 -33.28 -18.65
CA GLU A 431 -18.61 -34.34 -19.59
C GLU A 431 -17.72 -34.47 -20.84
N THR A 432 -16.39 -34.38 -20.75
CA THR A 432 -15.54 -34.90 -21.84
C THR A 432 -14.44 -35.87 -21.38
N LYS A 433 -14.76 -37.15 -21.61
CA LYS A 433 -13.90 -38.34 -21.69
C LYS A 433 -13.36 -38.91 -20.37
N LEU A 434 -14.29 -39.45 -19.58
CA LEU A 434 -14.03 -40.73 -18.92
C LEU A 434 -13.92 -41.82 -20.01
N ASP A 435 -12.75 -41.93 -20.64
CA ASP A 435 -12.47 -43.04 -21.54
C ASP A 435 -12.68 -44.35 -20.75
N LYS A 436 -13.44 -45.30 -21.33
CA LYS A 436 -13.83 -46.57 -20.69
C LYS A 436 -12.64 -47.54 -20.48
N LYS A 437 -11.40 -47.02 -20.45
CA LYS A 437 -10.15 -47.78 -20.31
C LYS A 437 -9.33 -47.44 -19.07
N VAL A 438 -9.76 -46.52 -18.19
CA VAL A 438 -8.99 -46.18 -16.98
C VAL A 438 -9.33 -47.13 -15.82
N ASN A 439 -8.28 -47.72 -15.23
CA ASN A 439 -8.34 -48.71 -14.15
C ASN A 439 -8.94 -48.11 -12.86
N TRP A 440 -9.70 -48.91 -12.11
CA TRP A 440 -10.42 -48.49 -10.89
C TRP A 440 -9.50 -47.94 -9.79
N PHE A 441 -8.23 -48.35 -9.78
CA PHE A 441 -7.23 -47.86 -8.82
C PHE A 441 -6.83 -46.38 -9.06
N GLN A 442 -6.77 -45.94 -10.32
CA GLN A 442 -6.49 -44.53 -10.66
C GLN A 442 -7.69 -43.63 -10.35
N ARG A 443 -8.91 -44.15 -10.46
CA ARG A 443 -10.12 -43.43 -10.03
C ARG A 443 -10.14 -43.20 -8.52
N ILE A 444 -9.64 -44.16 -7.75
CA ILE A 444 -9.51 -44.01 -6.30
C ILE A 444 -8.42 -43.00 -5.95
N ILE A 445 -7.29 -42.99 -6.63
CA ILE A 445 -6.24 -41.98 -6.39
C ILE A 445 -6.75 -40.56 -6.69
N GLU A 446 -7.46 -40.36 -7.80
CA GLU A 446 -8.06 -39.05 -8.12
C GLU A 446 -9.18 -38.66 -7.15
N PHE A 447 -9.99 -39.62 -6.68
CA PHE A 447 -10.99 -39.38 -5.63
C PHE A 447 -10.34 -39.03 -4.29
N ILE A 448 -9.25 -39.69 -3.90
CA ILE A 448 -8.49 -39.42 -2.67
C ILE A 448 -7.80 -38.04 -2.76
N LYS A 449 -7.23 -37.68 -3.92
CA LYS A 449 -6.69 -36.33 -4.15
C LYS A 449 -7.79 -35.27 -4.01
N LYS A 450 -8.94 -35.48 -4.65
CA LYS A 450 -10.06 -34.53 -4.66
C LYS A 450 -10.83 -34.40 -3.33
N HIS A 451 -10.83 -35.43 -2.48
CA HIS A 451 -11.69 -35.46 -1.28
C HIS A 451 -11.00 -35.74 0.05
N ILE A 452 -9.74 -36.19 0.04
CA ILE A 452 -8.99 -36.50 1.28
C ILE A 452 -7.77 -35.57 1.42
N LEU A 453 -7.10 -35.21 0.31
CA LEU A 453 -5.93 -34.33 0.32
C LEU A 453 -6.29 -32.85 0.14
N HIS A 454 -7.31 -32.51 -0.65
CA HIS A 454 -7.90 -31.17 -0.60
C HIS A 454 -8.72 -31.00 0.68
N ARG A 455 -8.24 -30.09 1.55
CA ARG A 455 -9.06 -29.52 2.63
C ARG A 455 -10.37 -29.01 2.01
N VAL A 456 -11.47 -29.38 2.63
CA VAL A 456 -12.84 -28.95 2.29
C VAL A 456 -12.86 -27.43 2.03
N PRO A 457 -13.38 -26.95 0.88
CA PRO A 457 -13.66 -25.53 0.70
C PRO A 457 -14.71 -25.14 1.74
N TYR A 458 -14.32 -24.29 2.69
CA TYR A 458 -15.29 -23.60 3.53
C TYR A 458 -16.06 -22.65 2.62
N MET A 459 -17.32 -23.00 2.35
CA MET A 459 -18.25 -22.17 1.59
C MET A 459 -18.56 -20.90 2.38
N PHE A 460 -17.79 -19.83 2.16
CA PHE A 460 -18.12 -18.46 2.55
C PHE A 460 -18.17 -17.58 1.29
N PHE A 461 -19.31 -16.88 1.15
CA PHE A 461 -19.71 -15.92 0.12
C PHE A 461 -18.74 -15.71 -1.06
N ARG A 462 -18.93 -16.50 -2.14
CA ARG A 462 -18.51 -16.14 -3.51
C ARG A 462 -19.22 -14.82 -3.84
N THR A 463 -18.55 -13.70 -3.57
CA THR A 463 -19.07 -12.35 -3.86
C THR A 463 -19.32 -12.26 -5.36
N LYS A 464 -20.48 -11.73 -5.70
CA LYS A 464 -21.02 -11.65 -7.07
C LYS A 464 -19.94 -11.15 -8.03
N GLY A 465 -19.71 -11.91 -9.10
CA GLY A 465 -19.04 -11.37 -10.29
C GLY A 465 -19.69 -10.04 -10.69
N SER A 466 -18.90 -9.13 -11.25
CA SER A 466 -19.42 -7.85 -11.71
C SER A 466 -20.53 -8.09 -12.73
N PHE A 467 -21.72 -7.59 -12.45
CA PHE A 467 -22.86 -7.65 -13.37
C PHE A 467 -22.87 -6.37 -14.19
N ASP A 468 -22.59 -6.47 -15.48
CA ASP A 468 -22.76 -5.36 -16.42
C ASP A 468 -23.60 -5.84 -17.61
N ASN A 469 -24.67 -5.11 -17.92
CA ASN A 469 -25.64 -5.43 -18.97
C ASN A 469 -26.17 -6.89 -18.99
N GLY A 470 -26.30 -7.52 -17.82
CA GLY A 470 -26.88 -8.87 -17.68
C GLY A 470 -25.91 -10.04 -17.93
N ASN A 471 -24.63 -9.76 -18.21
CA ASN A 471 -23.58 -10.78 -18.31
C ASN A 471 -22.76 -10.82 -17.01
N MET A 472 -22.36 -12.03 -16.62
CA MET A 472 -21.40 -12.25 -15.52
C MET A 472 -19.99 -12.24 -16.12
N TYR A 473 -19.06 -11.55 -15.47
CA TYR A 473 -17.65 -11.49 -15.90
C TYR A 473 -16.75 -12.05 -14.81
N ASP A 474 -15.72 -12.77 -15.23
CA ASP A 474 -14.59 -13.09 -14.37
C ASP A 474 -13.53 -12.00 -14.50
N MET A 475 -13.02 -11.54 -13.36
CA MET A 475 -11.93 -10.57 -13.30
C MET A 475 -10.64 -11.30 -13.02
N PHE A 476 -9.71 -11.17 -13.95
CA PHE A 476 -8.38 -11.73 -13.82
C PHE A 476 -7.35 -10.62 -13.83
N SER A 477 -6.23 -10.86 -13.15
CA SER A 477 -5.10 -9.95 -13.15
C SER A 477 -3.83 -10.61 -13.64
N LYS A 478 -2.95 -9.78 -14.22
CA LYS A 478 -1.57 -10.13 -14.53
C LYS A 478 -0.63 -9.16 -13.83
N THR A 479 0.37 -9.69 -13.14
CA THR A 479 1.43 -8.90 -12.54
C THR A 479 2.59 -8.77 -13.51
N LYS A 480 3.06 -7.53 -13.71
CA LYS A 480 4.25 -7.22 -14.52
C LYS A 480 5.18 -6.30 -13.76
N GLY A 481 6.48 -6.48 -13.99
CA GLY A 481 7.53 -5.61 -13.48
C GLY A 481 8.28 -4.89 -14.61
N SER A 482 8.74 -3.68 -14.33
CA SER A 482 9.71 -2.93 -15.11
C SER A 482 10.94 -2.68 -14.25
N PHE A 483 12.12 -2.74 -14.86
CA PHE A 483 13.42 -2.60 -14.18
C PHE A 483 14.32 -1.58 -14.91
N ASP A 484 13.68 -0.69 -15.67
CA ASP A 484 14.30 0.33 -16.53
C ASP A 484 13.47 1.63 -16.59
N ASN A 485 12.88 2.02 -15.45
CA ASN A 485 12.01 3.20 -15.31
C ASN A 485 10.79 3.16 -16.25
N GLY A 486 10.07 2.05 -16.22
CA GLY A 486 8.78 1.91 -16.91
C GLY A 486 8.89 1.77 -18.43
N LYS A 487 10.09 1.71 -19.02
CA LYS A 487 10.28 1.64 -20.48
C LYS A 487 9.89 0.27 -21.03
N THR A 488 10.27 -0.80 -20.35
CA THR A 488 9.90 -2.17 -20.69
C THR A 488 9.26 -2.90 -19.52
N TRP A 489 8.28 -3.74 -19.83
CA TRP A 489 7.52 -4.49 -18.84
C TRP A 489 7.52 -5.97 -19.19
N THR A 490 7.78 -6.81 -18.19
CA THR A 490 7.86 -8.26 -18.33
C THR A 490 7.05 -8.95 -17.23
N ASN A 491 6.54 -10.15 -17.51
CA ASN A 491 5.94 -10.97 -16.45
C ASN A 491 7.03 -11.39 -15.44
N LEU A 492 6.61 -11.65 -14.20
CA LEU A 492 7.53 -11.96 -13.11
C LEU A 492 7.96 -13.44 -13.16
N LYS A 493 9.27 -13.67 -13.31
CA LYS A 493 9.81 -15.03 -13.49
C LYS A 493 9.81 -15.80 -12.18
N VAL A 494 9.31 -17.04 -12.21
CA VAL A 494 9.45 -18.00 -11.10
C VAL A 494 10.71 -18.86 -11.31
N VAL A 495 11.46 -19.10 -10.25
CA VAL A 495 12.62 -19.98 -10.23
C VAL A 495 12.47 -21.04 -9.14
N ASP A 496 13.06 -22.22 -9.36
CA ASP A 496 13.09 -23.30 -8.38
C ASP A 496 14.52 -23.90 -8.33
N PRO A 497 15.49 -23.17 -7.75
CA PRO A 497 16.90 -23.60 -7.74
C PRO A 497 17.11 -24.94 -7.01
N SER A 498 16.31 -25.23 -5.99
CA SER A 498 16.32 -26.49 -5.26
C SER A 498 15.74 -27.67 -6.04
N GLY A 499 14.92 -27.38 -7.07
CA GLY A 499 14.17 -28.38 -7.83
C GLY A 499 13.04 -29.05 -7.03
N THR A 500 12.64 -28.46 -5.90
CA THR A 500 11.65 -29.07 -4.99
C THR A 500 10.23 -28.65 -5.30
N HIS A 501 10.00 -27.50 -5.92
CA HIS A 501 8.65 -26.94 -6.09
C HIS A 501 8.10 -27.06 -7.51
N LYS A 502 8.93 -27.33 -8.54
CA LYS A 502 8.47 -27.39 -9.94
C LYS A 502 7.27 -28.31 -10.16
N HIS A 503 7.13 -29.36 -9.36
CA HIS A 503 6.04 -30.34 -9.45
C HIS A 503 4.69 -29.88 -8.88
N ILE A 504 4.64 -28.77 -8.12
CA ILE A 504 3.41 -28.23 -7.52
C ILE A 504 2.71 -27.24 -8.46
N PHE A 505 3.44 -26.70 -9.45
CA PHE A 505 2.88 -25.75 -10.42
C PHE A 505 2.11 -26.47 -11.54
N GLN A 506 1.01 -25.86 -11.97
CA GLN A 506 0.16 -26.40 -13.05
C GLN A 506 0.67 -26.04 -14.46
N CYS A 507 1.75 -25.27 -14.54
CA CYS A 507 2.34 -24.78 -15.79
C CYS A 507 3.88 -24.92 -15.76
N ASP A 508 4.52 -24.76 -16.92
CA ASP A 508 5.98 -24.82 -17.04
C ASP A 508 6.60 -23.45 -16.73
N ILE A 509 7.28 -23.35 -15.58
CA ILE A 509 7.93 -22.11 -15.13
C ILE A 509 9.05 -21.60 -16.06
N ASP A 510 9.50 -22.43 -17.01
CA ASP A 510 10.44 -22.01 -18.06
C ASP A 510 9.74 -21.20 -19.17
N ASP A 511 8.39 -21.25 -19.26
CA ASP A 511 7.56 -20.44 -20.15
C ASP A 511 6.94 -19.24 -19.39
N VAL A 512 7.75 -18.20 -19.16
CA VAL A 512 7.39 -17.00 -18.39
C VAL A 512 6.15 -16.27 -18.92
N GLU A 513 5.84 -16.40 -20.21
CA GLU A 513 4.67 -15.77 -20.83
C GLU A 513 3.34 -16.42 -20.41
N ASN A 514 3.36 -17.74 -20.13
CA ASN A 514 2.17 -18.48 -19.71
C ASN A 514 2.25 -19.00 -18.26
N CYS A 515 3.41 -18.87 -17.61
CA CYS A 515 3.67 -19.34 -16.25
C CYS A 515 4.58 -18.35 -15.51
N SER A 516 3.97 -17.39 -14.84
CA SER A 516 4.66 -16.35 -14.08
C SER A 516 4.03 -16.17 -12.70
N PHE A 517 4.77 -15.50 -11.82
CA PHE A 517 4.27 -15.11 -10.51
C PHE A 517 3.20 -14.02 -10.69
N GLN A 518 2.04 -14.24 -10.07
CA GLN A 518 0.92 -13.33 -10.04
C GLN A 518 0.69 -12.95 -8.58
N GLU A 519 1.04 -11.71 -8.24
CA GLU A 519 0.76 -11.13 -6.94
C GLU A 519 -0.75 -11.00 -6.76
N VAL A 520 -1.27 -11.50 -5.64
CA VAL A 520 -2.68 -11.30 -5.31
C VAL A 520 -2.78 -9.99 -4.55
N PHE A 521 -2.89 -8.89 -5.30
CA PHE A 521 -2.94 -7.55 -4.72
C PHE A 521 -4.21 -7.38 -3.87
N SER A 522 -4.03 -7.21 -2.55
CA SER A 522 -5.11 -6.80 -1.67
C SER A 522 -5.11 -5.27 -1.56
N PRO A 523 -6.13 -4.57 -2.07
CA PRO A 523 -6.21 -3.10 -1.99
C PRO A 523 -6.46 -2.57 -0.57
N TYR A 524 -6.44 -3.44 0.45
CA TYR A 524 -6.77 -3.14 1.84
C TYR A 524 -5.61 -3.36 2.82
N PHE A 525 -4.44 -3.80 2.33
CA PHE A 525 -3.26 -3.97 3.17
C PHE A 525 -2.14 -3.08 2.64
N ASP A 526 -1.98 -1.92 3.28
CA ASP A 526 -0.67 -1.31 3.34
C ASP A 526 0.26 -2.33 3.98
N ALA A 527 1.35 -2.68 3.29
CA ALA A 527 2.37 -3.54 3.85
C ALA A 527 2.86 -2.90 5.16
N PRO A 528 3.10 -3.68 6.23
CA PRO A 528 3.72 -3.13 7.44
C PRO A 528 4.97 -2.35 7.08
N ILE A 529 5.23 -1.26 7.80
CA ILE A 529 6.42 -0.41 7.64
C ILE A 529 7.63 -1.23 8.09
N ASN A 530 8.04 -2.16 7.25
CA ASN A 530 9.20 -3.01 7.48
C ASN A 530 10.47 -2.19 7.24
N GLU A 531 11.54 -2.58 7.94
CA GLU A 531 12.86 -2.02 7.69
C GLU A 531 13.21 -2.15 6.19
N PRO A 532 13.66 -1.06 5.54
CA PRO A 532 13.94 -1.08 4.11
C PRO A 532 15.02 -2.12 3.77
N THR A 533 14.84 -2.81 2.66
CA THR A 533 15.78 -3.83 2.20
C THR A 533 16.54 -3.34 0.97
N ALA A 534 17.78 -3.77 0.82
CA ALA A 534 18.44 -3.69 -0.47
C ALA A 534 17.91 -4.85 -1.32
N GLY A 535 16.80 -4.66 -2.05
CA GLY A 535 16.28 -5.58 -3.09
C GLY A 535 15.94 -7.01 -2.69
N ILE A 536 15.59 -7.21 -1.42
CA ILE A 536 14.97 -8.44 -0.93
C ILE A 536 13.49 -8.17 -0.74
N LEU A 537 12.64 -8.88 -1.49
CA LEU A 537 11.20 -8.67 -1.52
C LEU A 537 10.51 -9.98 -1.17
N MET A 538 9.36 -9.92 -0.50
CA MET A 538 8.60 -11.11 -0.14
C MET A 538 7.12 -10.81 -0.31
N GLU A 539 6.43 -11.64 -1.09
CA GLU A 539 5.06 -11.39 -1.51
C GLU A 539 4.26 -12.67 -1.56
N THR A 540 2.96 -12.56 -1.36
CA THR A 540 2.02 -13.68 -1.47
C THR A 540 1.31 -13.64 -2.81
N GLY A 541 1.20 -14.80 -3.46
CA GLY A 541 0.52 -14.89 -4.74
C GLY A 541 0.45 -16.31 -5.29
N VAL A 542 0.17 -16.42 -6.58
CA VAL A 542 0.00 -17.69 -7.30
C VAL A 542 0.93 -17.78 -8.51
N VAL A 543 1.07 -18.97 -9.07
CA VAL A 543 1.84 -19.19 -10.31
C VAL A 543 0.90 -19.62 -11.42
N GLY A 544 0.94 -18.89 -12.53
CA GLY A 544 0.10 -19.19 -13.69
C GLY A 544 0.16 -18.10 -14.75
N LYS A 545 -0.77 -18.18 -15.69
CA LYS A 545 -0.94 -17.19 -16.76
C LYS A 545 -1.59 -15.88 -16.28
N HIS A 546 -2.38 -15.98 -15.22
CA HIS A 546 -3.21 -14.93 -14.63
C HIS A 546 -3.66 -15.38 -13.24
N ALA A 547 -3.97 -14.44 -12.35
CA ALA A 547 -4.61 -14.70 -11.07
C ALA A 547 -6.11 -14.39 -11.14
N LEU A 548 -6.91 -15.23 -10.48
CA LEU A 548 -8.29 -14.88 -10.16
C LEU A 548 -8.26 -13.92 -8.97
N ARG A 549 -8.84 -12.73 -9.13
CA ARG A 549 -8.78 -11.69 -8.10
C ARG A 549 -9.42 -12.10 -6.75
N LEU A 550 -10.34 -13.08 -6.78
CA LEU A 550 -11.07 -13.57 -5.60
C LEU A 550 -10.73 -15.03 -5.25
N GLY A 551 -9.69 -15.61 -5.87
CA GLY A 551 -9.25 -16.97 -5.58
C GLY A 551 -8.15 -16.96 -4.52
N GLU A 552 -8.40 -17.61 -3.38
CA GLU A 552 -7.41 -17.73 -2.29
C GLU A 552 -6.82 -19.15 -2.15
N GLU A 553 -7.35 -20.14 -2.89
CA GLU A 553 -7.10 -21.56 -2.61
C GLU A 553 -5.68 -22.06 -2.95
N ASP A 554 -4.84 -21.26 -3.61
CA ASP A 554 -3.49 -21.62 -4.07
C ASP A 554 -2.40 -20.60 -3.69
N ASN A 555 -2.68 -19.67 -2.77
CA ASN A 555 -1.72 -18.62 -2.41
C ASN A 555 -0.51 -19.21 -1.67
N MET A 556 0.68 -18.92 -2.18
CA MET A 556 1.97 -19.26 -1.59
C MET A 556 2.77 -17.98 -1.36
N THR A 557 3.77 -18.04 -0.49
CA THR A 557 4.68 -16.91 -0.30
C THR A 557 5.99 -17.13 -1.03
N PHE A 558 6.35 -16.10 -1.81
CA PHE A 558 7.53 -16.05 -2.65
C PHE A 558 8.50 -15.00 -2.11
N ILE A 559 9.77 -15.19 -2.43
CA ILE A 559 10.83 -14.25 -2.10
C ILE A 559 11.65 -13.94 -3.35
N SER A 560 12.08 -12.70 -3.49
CA SER A 560 13.04 -12.24 -4.47
C SER A 560 14.25 -11.67 -3.76
N ARG A 561 15.46 -11.93 -4.27
CA ARG A 561 16.73 -11.33 -3.79
C ARG A 561 17.38 -10.43 -4.83
N ASP A 562 16.75 -10.27 -6.00
CA ASP A 562 17.28 -9.54 -7.15
C ASP A 562 16.39 -8.34 -7.51
N GLY A 563 15.69 -7.78 -6.52
CA GLY A 563 14.84 -6.62 -6.69
C GLY A 563 13.52 -6.90 -7.42
N GLY A 564 13.07 -8.15 -7.45
CA GLY A 564 11.79 -8.57 -8.05
C GLY A 564 11.92 -9.18 -9.45
N SER A 565 13.14 -9.34 -9.97
CA SER A 565 13.38 -9.89 -11.31
C SER A 565 13.06 -11.40 -11.37
N SER A 566 13.34 -12.12 -10.29
CA SER A 566 12.97 -13.53 -10.13
C SER A 566 12.46 -13.85 -8.72
N TRP A 567 11.61 -14.88 -8.66
CA TRP A 567 10.83 -15.25 -7.47
C TRP A 567 10.94 -16.73 -7.15
N GLU A 568 11.22 -17.05 -5.90
CA GLU A 568 11.35 -18.41 -5.38
C GLU A 568 10.30 -18.66 -4.30
N VAL A 569 9.67 -19.85 -4.29
CA VAL A 569 8.74 -20.25 -3.22
C VAL A 569 9.53 -20.47 -1.93
N VAL A 570 9.11 -19.83 -0.84
CA VAL A 570 9.63 -20.08 0.52
C VAL A 570 8.61 -20.73 1.45
N PHE A 571 7.32 -20.46 1.23
CA PHE A 571 6.25 -21.13 1.96
C PHE A 571 5.12 -21.51 1.00
N GLU A 572 4.65 -22.75 1.09
CA GLU A 572 3.45 -23.23 0.37
C GLU A 572 2.14 -22.72 1.01
N PHE A 573 2.22 -21.63 1.79
CA PHE A 573 1.10 -20.96 2.43
C PHE A 573 1.44 -19.47 2.67
N PRO A 574 0.44 -18.59 2.77
CA PRO A 574 0.59 -17.17 3.10
C PRO A 574 1.19 -16.93 4.48
N VAL A 575 2.13 -16.00 4.56
CA VAL A 575 2.70 -15.48 5.81
C VAL A 575 2.75 -13.96 5.77
N SER A 576 2.56 -13.34 6.93
CA SER A 576 2.98 -11.95 7.15
C SER A 576 4.46 -11.95 7.50
N ALA A 577 5.26 -11.11 6.84
CA ALA A 577 6.71 -11.05 7.02
C ALA A 577 7.17 -9.69 7.54
N ALA A 578 8.20 -9.71 8.39
CA ALA A 578 8.95 -8.53 8.81
C ALA A 578 10.44 -8.72 8.47
N PHE A 579 11.03 -7.65 7.94
CA PHE A 579 12.45 -7.57 7.63
C PHE A 579 13.19 -6.86 8.76
N LEU A 580 14.34 -7.41 9.11
CA LEU A 580 15.26 -6.92 10.14
C LEU A 580 16.69 -6.97 9.58
N ASP A 581 17.59 -6.17 10.15
CA ASP A 581 18.97 -6.00 9.69
C ASP A 581 19.01 -5.76 8.16
N PHE A 582 18.08 -4.95 7.65
CA PHE A 582 17.92 -4.62 6.21
C PHE A 582 17.59 -5.81 5.30
N GLY A 583 16.80 -6.75 5.81
CA GLY A 583 16.37 -7.97 5.11
C GLY A 583 17.33 -9.15 5.25
N ASN A 584 18.40 -9.00 6.02
CA ASN A 584 19.30 -10.11 6.36
C ASN A 584 18.68 -11.09 7.35
N ILE A 585 17.80 -10.58 8.20
CA ILE A 585 16.96 -11.36 9.09
C ILE A 585 15.51 -11.19 8.63
N ILE A 586 14.78 -12.29 8.55
CA ILE A 586 13.37 -12.31 8.14
C ILE A 586 12.58 -13.07 9.19
N VAL A 587 11.47 -12.49 9.65
CA VAL A 587 10.52 -13.13 10.55
C VAL A 587 9.20 -13.29 9.83
N ALA A 588 8.63 -14.50 9.86
CA ALA A 588 7.40 -14.82 9.15
C ALA A 588 6.39 -15.48 10.10
N VAL A 589 5.16 -14.97 10.10
CA VAL A 589 4.04 -15.48 10.89
C VAL A 589 2.95 -15.96 9.92
N PRO A 590 2.48 -17.22 10.01
CA PRO A 590 1.39 -17.70 9.18
C PRO A 590 0.13 -16.83 9.31
N GLU A 591 -0.51 -16.52 8.19
CA GLU A 591 -1.74 -15.72 8.20
C GLU A 591 -2.92 -16.50 8.78
N SER A 592 -3.85 -15.77 9.42
CA SER A 592 -5.03 -16.36 10.06
C SER A 592 -5.94 -17.14 9.10
N SER A 593 -5.92 -16.81 7.81
CA SER A 593 -6.67 -17.46 6.73
C SER A 593 -6.28 -18.93 6.53
N CYS A 594 -5.02 -19.28 6.81
CA CYS A 594 -4.48 -20.62 6.54
C CYS A 594 -4.30 -21.46 7.81
N LEU A 595 -4.46 -20.84 8.97
CA LEU A 595 -4.40 -21.47 10.28
C LEU A 595 -5.70 -22.22 10.60
N LYS A 596 -5.58 -23.45 11.07
CA LYS A 596 -6.71 -24.23 11.57
C LYS A 596 -7.24 -23.54 12.84
N ASP A 597 -8.52 -23.19 12.84
CA ASP A 597 -9.17 -22.47 13.94
C ASP A 597 -8.40 -21.17 14.31
N SER A 598 -7.77 -20.50 13.34
CA SER A 598 -6.99 -19.25 13.50
C SER A 598 -5.97 -19.25 14.65
N SER A 599 -5.43 -20.43 14.99
CA SER A 599 -4.52 -20.59 16.13
C SER A 599 -3.06 -20.52 15.68
N VAL A 600 -2.31 -19.57 16.25
CA VAL A 600 -0.87 -19.38 16.01
C VAL A 600 -0.09 -20.13 17.07
N GLU A 601 0.73 -21.09 16.65
CA GLU A 601 1.56 -21.91 17.56
C GLU A 601 3.06 -21.60 17.45
N LYS A 602 3.49 -21.05 16.31
CA LYS A 602 4.89 -20.77 16.01
C LYS A 602 5.03 -19.61 15.03
N PHE A 603 6.21 -19.01 15.01
CA PHE A 603 6.69 -18.19 13.91
C PHE A 603 7.94 -18.80 13.32
N PHE A 604 8.27 -18.37 12.10
CA PHE A 604 9.48 -18.76 11.38
C PHE A 604 10.46 -17.60 11.36
N TYR A 605 11.74 -17.90 11.36
CA TYR A 605 12.77 -16.89 11.12
C TYR A 605 13.91 -17.42 10.28
N SER A 606 14.54 -16.55 9.50
CA SER A 606 15.75 -16.79 8.73
C SER A 606 16.81 -15.76 9.11
N LEU A 607 18.08 -16.19 9.13
CA LEU A 607 19.26 -15.34 9.39
C LEU A 607 20.15 -15.19 8.14
N ASP A 608 19.69 -15.71 7.01
CA ASP A 608 20.45 -15.84 5.75
C ASP A 608 19.57 -15.48 4.54
N GLN A 609 18.81 -14.39 4.70
CA GLN A 609 17.99 -13.81 3.64
C GLN A 609 16.93 -14.78 3.07
N GLY A 610 16.39 -15.68 3.90
CA GLY A 610 15.34 -16.62 3.53
C GLY A 610 15.83 -17.92 2.89
N ASN A 611 17.15 -18.20 2.89
CA ASN A 611 17.69 -19.44 2.34
C ASN A 611 17.43 -20.64 3.26
N ASN A 612 17.52 -20.43 4.57
CA ASN A 612 17.17 -21.43 5.57
C ASN A 612 16.21 -20.83 6.61
N TRP A 613 15.18 -21.60 6.96
CA TRP A 613 14.15 -21.22 7.92
C TRP A 613 14.23 -22.08 9.18
N ARG A 614 13.97 -21.44 10.31
CA ARG A 614 13.92 -22.06 11.63
C ARG A 614 12.57 -21.78 12.26
N GLU A 615 12.11 -22.69 13.10
CA GLU A 615 10.84 -22.57 13.79
C GLU A 615 11.06 -22.16 15.24
N TYR A 616 10.27 -21.20 15.72
CA TYR A 616 10.17 -20.87 17.14
C TYR A 616 8.74 -21.14 17.60
N TYR A 617 8.58 -22.07 18.54
CA TYR A 617 7.28 -22.39 19.13
C TYR A 617 6.96 -21.43 20.26
N LEU A 618 5.77 -20.84 20.21
CA LEU A 618 5.26 -19.97 21.26
C LEU A 618 4.99 -20.80 22.53
N ASP A 619 5.09 -20.18 23.70
CA ASP A 619 4.80 -20.83 24.98
C ASP A 619 3.31 -21.16 25.15
N GLU A 620 2.44 -20.44 24.43
CA GLU A 620 0.99 -20.60 24.46
C GLU A 620 0.36 -20.58 23.07
N LEU A 621 -0.49 -21.58 22.80
CA LEU A 621 -1.33 -21.61 21.61
C LEU A 621 -2.36 -20.48 21.69
N THR A 622 -2.25 -19.50 20.80
CA THR A 622 -3.12 -18.31 20.85
C THR A 622 -4.05 -18.28 19.64
N HIS A 623 -5.36 -18.23 19.89
CA HIS A 623 -6.35 -18.00 18.83
C HIS A 623 -6.33 -16.51 18.46
N ALA A 624 -5.68 -16.17 17.35
CA ALA A 624 -5.50 -14.80 16.92
C ALA A 624 -6.55 -14.41 15.86
N SER A 625 -7.46 -13.49 16.21
CA SER A 625 -8.34 -12.86 15.19
C SER A 625 -7.67 -11.69 14.48
N ASN A 626 -6.56 -11.21 15.03
CA ASN A 626 -5.70 -10.20 14.45
C ASN A 626 -4.25 -10.50 14.82
N ILE A 627 -3.35 -10.34 13.85
CA ILE A 627 -1.91 -10.46 14.01
C ILE A 627 -1.35 -9.08 13.70
N VAL A 628 -0.52 -8.56 14.60
CA VAL A 628 0.27 -7.35 14.41
C VAL A 628 1.73 -7.77 14.33
N LEU A 629 2.43 -7.32 13.31
CA LEU A 629 3.83 -7.65 13.08
C LEU A 629 4.55 -6.40 12.64
N ASP A 630 5.56 -5.98 13.39
CA ASP A 630 6.37 -4.81 13.05
C ASP A 630 7.81 -4.98 13.51
N GLY A 631 8.78 -4.60 12.66
CA GLY A 631 10.20 -4.83 12.86
C GLY A 631 11.04 -3.56 12.73
N TRP A 632 12.03 -3.40 13.60
CA TRP A 632 12.97 -2.27 13.57
C TRP A 632 14.37 -2.72 14.01
N GLY A 633 15.38 -2.43 13.19
CA GLY A 633 16.76 -2.84 13.44
C GLY A 633 16.89 -4.35 13.64
N LEU A 634 17.14 -4.77 14.89
CA LEU A 634 17.32 -6.18 15.26
C LEU A 634 16.17 -6.74 16.11
N ASN A 635 15.07 -6.00 16.24
CA ASN A 635 13.93 -6.38 17.07
C ASN A 635 12.65 -6.44 16.25
N VAL A 636 11.76 -7.37 16.59
CA VAL A 636 10.40 -7.43 16.05
C VAL A 636 9.41 -7.61 17.18
N VAL A 637 8.23 -7.05 17.01
CA VAL A 637 7.08 -7.33 17.88
C VAL A 637 6.03 -8.14 17.12
N ILE A 638 5.54 -9.20 17.75
CA ILE A 638 4.44 -10.04 17.25
C ILE A 638 3.28 -9.92 18.24
N GLY A 639 2.24 -9.17 17.88
CA GLY A 639 1.01 -9.01 18.65
C GLY A 639 -0.07 -9.98 18.20
N LEU A 640 -0.60 -10.79 19.10
CA LEU A 640 -1.69 -11.73 18.84
C LEU A 640 -2.94 -11.29 19.59
N GLY A 641 -3.92 -10.79 18.83
CA GLY A 641 -5.20 -10.30 19.36
C GLY A 641 -6.20 -11.43 19.57
N ASN A 642 -6.68 -11.60 20.80
CA ASN A 642 -7.65 -12.62 21.18
C ASN A 642 -9.09 -12.06 21.20
N GLY A 643 -10.01 -12.73 20.51
CA GLY A 643 -11.44 -12.37 20.46
C GLY A 643 -12.13 -12.88 19.19
N LYS A 644 -13.44 -13.15 19.24
CA LYS A 644 -14.19 -13.78 18.12
C LYS A 644 -14.46 -12.86 16.93
N LYS A 645 -14.43 -11.54 17.12
CA LYS A 645 -14.71 -10.54 16.08
C LYS A 645 -13.83 -9.31 16.22
N GLN A 646 -13.63 -8.88 17.46
CA GLN A 646 -12.70 -7.82 17.81
C GLN A 646 -11.85 -8.25 19.01
N PRO A 647 -10.55 -8.00 18.94
CA PRO A 647 -9.64 -8.34 20.02
C PRO A 647 -9.69 -7.28 21.13
N THR A 648 -10.04 -7.72 22.34
CA THR A 648 -10.01 -6.88 23.57
C THR A 648 -8.73 -7.11 24.38
N GLU A 649 -7.97 -8.12 23.98
CA GLU A 649 -6.82 -8.67 24.67
C GLU A 649 -5.74 -8.93 23.62
N TYR A 650 -4.51 -8.52 23.91
CA TYR A 650 -3.35 -8.75 23.06
C TYR A 650 -2.22 -9.37 23.88
N THR A 651 -1.66 -10.46 23.37
CA THR A 651 -0.39 -11.00 23.83
C THR A 651 0.70 -10.58 22.85
N PHE A 652 1.73 -9.88 23.33
CA PHE A 652 2.86 -9.47 22.53
C PHE A 652 4.08 -10.34 22.80
N TYR A 653 4.76 -10.75 21.73
CA TYR A 653 6.09 -11.36 21.78
C TYR A 653 7.08 -10.39 21.15
N THR A 654 7.97 -9.84 21.98
CA THR A 654 9.13 -9.09 21.51
C THR A 654 10.28 -10.06 21.30
N VAL A 655 10.82 -10.10 20.08
CA VAL A 655 11.92 -10.97 19.68
C VAL A 655 13.13 -10.11 19.36
N ASP A 656 14.24 -10.39 20.04
CA ASP A 656 15.51 -9.66 19.98
C ASP A 656 16.59 -10.56 19.35
N PHE A 657 17.09 -10.16 18.19
CA PHE A 657 18.11 -10.86 17.42
C PHE A 657 19.53 -10.36 17.69
N SER A 658 19.76 -9.45 18.64
CA SER A 658 21.07 -8.81 18.84
C SER A 658 22.22 -9.75 19.21
N GLU A 659 21.92 -10.91 19.79
CA GLU A 659 22.90 -11.91 20.23
C GLU A 659 23.02 -13.12 19.28
N VAL A 660 22.23 -13.16 18.19
CA VAL A 660 22.38 -14.23 17.19
C VAL A 660 23.68 -14.06 16.41
N LEU A 661 24.20 -15.15 15.83
CA LEU A 661 25.49 -15.16 15.11
C LEU A 661 26.65 -14.68 16.00
N GLY A 662 26.57 -14.97 17.30
CA GLY A 662 27.54 -14.56 18.32
C GLY A 662 27.56 -13.04 18.57
N GLY A 663 26.53 -12.30 18.14
CA GLY A 663 26.41 -10.85 18.29
C GLY A 663 27.45 -10.03 17.51
N SER A 664 28.24 -10.67 16.65
CA SER A 664 29.39 -10.07 15.99
C SER A 664 29.00 -9.09 14.87
N ALA A 665 29.73 -7.98 14.76
CA ALA A 665 29.55 -7.02 13.68
C ALA A 665 30.28 -7.47 12.40
N CYS A 666 29.71 -7.19 11.23
CA CYS A 666 30.30 -7.55 9.95
C CYS A 666 31.62 -6.81 9.66
N THR A 667 32.55 -7.51 9.03
CA THR A 667 33.85 -7.01 8.56
C THR A 667 33.85 -6.80 7.05
N ASP A 668 34.89 -6.16 6.48
CA ASP A 668 34.99 -5.89 5.03
C ASP A 668 34.84 -7.15 4.15
N ASN A 669 35.16 -8.34 4.67
CA ASN A 669 35.05 -9.60 3.93
C ASN A 669 33.61 -10.15 3.85
N ASP A 670 32.70 -9.64 4.68
CA ASP A 670 31.32 -10.11 4.80
C ASP A 670 30.37 -9.39 3.84
N TRP A 671 30.88 -8.41 3.10
CA TRP A 671 30.12 -7.61 2.14
C TRP A 671 30.31 -8.09 0.71
N GLU A 672 29.26 -7.92 -0.08
CA GLU A 672 29.28 -8.04 -1.53
C GLU A 672 28.65 -6.82 -2.18
N LYS A 673 29.13 -6.48 -3.38
CA LYS A 673 28.53 -5.43 -4.19
C LYS A 673 27.47 -6.04 -5.08
N TRP A 674 26.21 -5.69 -4.83
CA TRP A 674 25.07 -6.12 -5.62
C TRP A 674 24.58 -5.00 -6.51
N TYR A 675 24.43 -5.28 -7.80
CA TYR A 675 23.94 -4.32 -8.79
C TYR A 675 22.44 -4.49 -9.03
N LEU A 676 21.70 -3.38 -9.08
CA LEU A 676 20.29 -3.38 -9.48
C LEU A 676 20.19 -3.80 -10.95
N SER A 677 19.13 -4.52 -11.31
CA SER A 677 18.82 -4.93 -12.68
C SER A 677 20.01 -5.61 -13.40
N ASP A 678 20.79 -6.42 -12.69
CA ASP A 678 22.03 -7.07 -13.17
C ASP A 678 23.07 -6.09 -13.74
N GLY A 679 23.09 -4.85 -13.24
CA GLY A 679 24.03 -3.81 -13.67
C GLY A 679 23.69 -3.21 -15.04
N LYS A 680 22.44 -3.33 -15.49
CA LYS A 680 21.94 -2.59 -16.65
C LYS A 680 22.10 -1.08 -16.43
N CYS A 681 22.56 -0.40 -17.47
CA CYS A 681 22.74 1.04 -17.48
C CYS A 681 21.41 1.69 -17.93
N PHE A 682 20.81 2.53 -17.09
CA PHE A 682 19.66 3.35 -17.48
C PHE A 682 19.96 4.82 -17.17
N ASN A 683 19.66 5.69 -18.15
CA ASN A 683 19.98 7.12 -18.12
C ASN A 683 21.48 7.43 -17.82
N GLY A 684 22.39 6.55 -18.26
CA GLY A 684 23.84 6.74 -18.10
C GLY A 684 24.38 6.41 -16.70
N VAL A 685 23.56 5.78 -15.85
CA VAL A 685 23.93 5.37 -14.50
C VAL A 685 23.58 3.89 -14.29
N LYS A 686 24.42 3.19 -13.52
CA LYS A 686 24.12 1.89 -12.93
C LYS A 686 24.18 2.03 -11.41
N TYR A 687 23.27 1.34 -10.75
CA TYR A 687 23.07 1.47 -9.30
C TYR A 687 23.49 0.20 -8.57
N SER A 688 24.04 0.35 -7.37
CA SER A 688 24.46 -0.79 -6.56
C SER A 688 24.39 -0.54 -5.05
N PHE A 689 24.15 -1.59 -4.30
CA PHE A 689 24.26 -1.61 -2.84
C PHE A 689 25.42 -2.50 -2.40
N ASN A 690 26.06 -2.13 -1.29
CA ASN A 690 26.93 -3.05 -0.56
C ASN A 690 26.06 -3.86 0.40
N ARG A 691 25.79 -5.11 0.07
CA ARG A 691 24.96 -6.02 0.85
C ARG A 691 25.82 -6.93 1.71
N ARG A 692 25.30 -7.36 2.85
CA ARG A 692 25.87 -8.50 3.58
C ARG A 692 25.67 -9.75 2.74
N LYS A 693 26.71 -10.59 2.61
CA LYS A 693 26.58 -11.91 1.97
C LYS A 693 25.61 -12.77 2.76
N ALA A 694 24.79 -13.55 2.08
CA ALA A 694 23.78 -14.39 2.73
C ALA A 694 24.39 -15.43 3.70
N ASP A 695 25.60 -15.92 3.45
CA ASP A 695 26.30 -16.90 4.28
C ASP A 695 27.18 -16.29 5.39
N ALA A 696 27.28 -14.96 5.46
CA ALA A 696 28.07 -14.27 6.48
C ALA A 696 27.53 -14.54 7.89
N GLN A 697 28.42 -14.79 8.85
CA GLN A 697 28.08 -15.09 10.24
C GLN A 697 28.25 -13.85 11.12
N CYS A 698 27.57 -12.76 10.75
CA CYS A 698 27.63 -11.46 11.41
C CYS A 698 26.33 -10.68 11.21
N LEU A 699 26.14 -9.65 12.04
CA LEU A 699 25.06 -8.66 11.98
C LEU A 699 25.62 -7.35 11.41
N MET A 700 24.83 -6.61 10.64
CA MET A 700 25.33 -5.36 10.06
C MET A 700 25.66 -4.33 11.14
N ARG A 701 24.79 -4.17 12.16
CA ARG A 701 24.94 -3.18 13.25
C ARG A 701 25.26 -1.76 12.73
N LYS A 702 24.61 -1.38 11.63
CA LYS A 702 24.69 -0.07 10.97
C LYS A 702 23.28 0.54 10.86
N THR A 703 23.17 1.85 10.68
CA THR A 703 21.88 2.48 10.33
C THR A 703 21.60 2.34 8.83
N PHE A 704 20.32 2.43 8.42
CA PHE A 704 19.97 2.36 6.99
C PHE A 704 20.63 3.48 6.18
N GLU A 705 20.83 4.65 6.81
CA GLU A 705 21.49 5.82 6.21
C GLU A 705 22.93 5.50 5.76
N GLU A 706 23.53 4.40 6.24
CA GLU A 706 24.82 3.88 5.78
C GLU A 706 24.73 2.93 4.58
N LEU A 707 23.54 2.43 4.22
CA LEU A 707 23.26 1.69 2.99
C LEU A 707 23.00 2.67 1.83
N THR A 708 24.02 3.44 1.47
CA THR A 708 23.92 4.39 0.37
C THR A 708 23.80 3.66 -0.97
N LEU A 709 22.77 4.01 -1.76
CA LEU A 709 22.68 3.65 -3.17
C LEU A 709 23.89 4.24 -3.89
N ASN A 710 24.74 3.37 -4.46
CA ASN A 710 25.95 3.81 -5.15
C ASN A 710 25.65 3.95 -6.64
N GLU A 711 25.89 5.15 -7.15
CA GLU A 711 25.78 5.48 -8.56
C GLU A 711 27.15 5.38 -9.24
N GLU A 712 27.18 4.68 -10.36
CA GLU A 712 28.33 4.65 -11.24
C GLU A 712 27.90 5.09 -12.63
N SER A 713 28.59 6.09 -13.19
CA SER A 713 28.38 6.49 -14.58
C SER A 713 28.76 5.34 -15.52
N CYS A 714 27.93 5.13 -16.54
CA CYS A 714 28.14 4.17 -17.60
C CYS A 714 27.80 4.78 -18.95
N GLU A 715 28.56 4.43 -19.99
CA GLU A 715 28.19 4.77 -21.36
C GLU A 715 26.99 3.91 -21.78
N PRO A 716 25.90 4.48 -22.32
CA PRO A 716 24.82 3.69 -22.87
C PRO A 716 25.36 2.86 -24.04
N ARG A 717 25.24 1.53 -23.97
CA ARG A 717 25.73 0.63 -25.03
C ARG A 717 24.92 0.70 -26.34
N ASP A 718 23.88 1.53 -26.41
CA ASP A 718 23.05 1.68 -27.60
C ASP A 718 23.34 2.98 -28.37
N ILE A 719 24.58 3.10 -28.87
CA ILE A 719 24.81 3.84 -30.11
C ILE A 719 24.75 2.80 -31.23
N LYS A 720 23.55 2.50 -31.73
CA LYS A 720 23.45 2.02 -33.11
C LYS A 720 23.89 3.17 -34.00
N SER A 721 25.14 3.09 -34.43
CA SER A 721 25.74 3.93 -35.46
C SER A 721 24.84 3.98 -36.69
N SER A 722 24.11 5.08 -36.86
CA SER A 722 23.61 5.49 -38.16
C SER A 722 24.74 6.21 -38.90
N ILE A 723 25.46 5.46 -39.74
CA ILE A 723 26.17 6.02 -40.90
C ILE A 723 25.24 5.89 -42.10
#